data_AF-A0AAX6G4N8-F1
#
_entry.id   AF-A0AAX6G4N8-F1
#
_cell.length_a   1.000
_cell.length_b   1.000
_cell.length_c   1.000
_cell.angle_alpha   90.00
_cell.angle_beta   90.00
_cell.angle_gamma   90.00
#
_symmetry.space_group_name_H-M   'P 1'
#
loop_
_entity.id
_entity.type
_entity.pdbx_description
1 polymer ?
#
loop_
_entity_poly.entity_id
_entity_poly.type
_entity_poly.pdbx_seq_one_letter_code
_entity_poly.pdbx_strand_id
1 'polypeptide(L)'
;MKQQKLHLVRKIVKGQDDSKPWGQDAQAKVGSRLIELLMETAYIQPPVDQRADGPPDIRPAFRHSLRTIIKEQQKFSRRYGVIECDPLVRQGLDRTARHMVMPYMPMLVPPVNWTGYDKGGHLFLPSFVMRTHGARQQREAVKRAPRKQLEEVYEALDTLGNTKWRVNKRVLGVVDRIWSSGGRLADLVDREDIPLPEKPETEDEAETKKWKWQLRAAKKENSERHSQRCDVELKLAVARKLKDEDGFYYPHNLDFRGRAYPMHPHLNHLGSDLCRGFLEFAEGRPLGKSGLRWLKIHVANLYAGGVDKLSYEGRMSFTENHLEDIFDSADRPLEGKRWWLGAEDPFQCLAVCINLAEALRSPSPETAISHMPVHQDGSCNGLQHYAALGRDKLGAIAVNLVAGDKPADVYSGIAARVLEIMRRDAEKDPVTEPNALRARLLLNQVDRKLVKQTVMTSVYGVTYVGARDQIKRRLKERGLIVDESEIFSASCYTAKTTLTALGEMFEAARGIMGWLGDCAKIIASENQPVRWTTPLGLPVVQPYRKLGRHLIKTSLQVLTLQRETDKVMVKRQRTAFPPNFVHSLDGSHMMMTAVACKRAGLNFAGVHDSYWTHACDVDLMNSILREKFVELYDKPILENLLEGFQQSFPKLSFPPLPERGDFNLKDVIDSPYFFN
;
A
#
# COMPACT_ATOMS: atom_id res chain seq x y z
N MET A 1 5.85 -55.56 2.17
CA MET A 1 5.28 -54.27 2.66
C MET A 1 5.35 -53.11 1.65
N LYS A 2 6.47 -52.85 0.95
CA LYS A 2 6.58 -51.73 -0.04
C LYS A 2 5.73 -51.92 -1.32
N GLN A 3 5.62 -53.14 -1.86
CA GLN A 3 4.80 -53.43 -3.05
C GLN A 3 3.28 -53.30 -2.81
N GLN A 4 2.80 -53.70 -1.62
CA GLN A 4 1.40 -53.49 -1.22
C GLN A 4 1.04 -52.00 -1.11
N LYS A 5 1.96 -51.18 -0.59
CA LYS A 5 1.78 -49.71 -0.56
C LYS A 5 1.71 -49.12 -1.97
N LEU A 6 2.50 -49.61 -2.93
CA LEU A 6 2.45 -49.15 -4.32
C LEU A 6 1.08 -49.43 -4.97
N HIS A 7 0.50 -50.61 -4.71
CA HIS A 7 -0.80 -50.98 -5.24
C HIS A 7 -1.94 -50.15 -4.62
N LEU A 8 -1.87 -49.87 -3.31
CA LEU A 8 -2.78 -48.95 -2.61
C LEU A 8 -2.67 -47.51 -3.14
N VAL A 9 -1.44 -47.01 -3.34
CA VAL A 9 -1.21 -45.68 -3.91
C VAL A 9 -1.76 -45.58 -5.33
N ARG A 10 -1.54 -46.60 -6.18
CA ARG A 10 -2.11 -46.63 -7.54
C ARG A 10 -3.65 -46.63 -7.55
N LYS A 11 -4.29 -47.31 -6.58
CA LYS A 11 -5.76 -47.23 -6.41
C LYS A 11 -6.23 -45.85 -5.97
N ILE A 12 -5.50 -45.19 -5.06
CA ILE A 12 -5.81 -43.82 -4.61
C ILE A 12 -5.66 -42.83 -5.77
N VAL A 13 -4.55 -42.92 -6.52
CA VAL A 13 -4.27 -42.05 -7.67
C VAL A 13 -5.33 -42.21 -8.77
N LYS A 14 -5.75 -43.45 -9.08
CA LYS A 14 -6.83 -43.70 -10.05
C LYS A 14 -8.21 -43.14 -9.64
N GLY A 15 -8.42 -42.86 -8.35
CA GLY A 15 -9.67 -42.28 -7.84
C GLY A 15 -9.60 -40.77 -7.58
N GLN A 16 -8.46 -40.12 -7.84
CA GLN A 16 -8.35 -38.67 -7.72
C GLN A 16 -8.66 -37.99 -9.05
N ASP A 17 -9.49 -36.96 -8.95
CA ASP A 17 -9.81 -36.05 -10.03
C ASP A 17 -8.65 -35.07 -10.17
N ASP A 18 -7.82 -35.25 -11.20
CA ASP A 18 -6.65 -34.41 -11.49
C ASP A 18 -7.04 -32.94 -11.75
N SER A 19 -8.33 -32.64 -11.92
CA SER A 19 -8.84 -31.27 -12.04
C SER A 19 -9.03 -30.55 -10.70
N LYS A 20 -8.99 -31.27 -9.56
CA LYS A 20 -9.17 -30.68 -8.23
C LYS A 20 -7.84 -30.28 -7.59
N PRO A 21 -7.69 -29.03 -7.13
CA PRO A 21 -6.47 -28.61 -6.44
C PRO A 21 -6.29 -29.39 -5.14
N TRP A 22 -5.03 -29.66 -4.79
CA TRP A 22 -4.68 -30.34 -3.54
C TRP A 22 -5.21 -29.58 -2.31
N GLY A 23 -5.75 -30.33 -1.34
CA GLY A 23 -6.06 -29.78 -0.02
C GLY A 23 -4.81 -29.39 0.76
N GLN A 24 -4.96 -28.52 1.77
CA GLN A 24 -3.86 -28.04 2.61
C GLN A 24 -3.05 -29.18 3.26
N ASP A 25 -3.72 -30.25 3.68
CA ASP A 25 -3.06 -31.46 4.22
C ASP A 25 -2.11 -32.12 3.23
N ALA A 26 -2.53 -32.25 1.96
CA ALA A 26 -1.69 -32.84 0.92
C ALA A 26 -0.51 -31.92 0.59
N GLN A 27 -0.77 -30.62 0.42
CA GLN A 27 0.27 -29.62 0.17
C GLN A 27 1.34 -29.61 1.28
N ALA A 28 0.92 -29.61 2.55
CA ALA A 28 1.83 -29.61 3.69
C ALA A 28 2.67 -30.90 3.76
N LYS A 29 2.06 -32.07 3.53
CA LYS A 29 2.76 -33.37 3.57
C LYS A 29 3.74 -33.53 2.42
N VAL A 30 3.33 -33.17 1.19
CA VAL A 30 4.20 -33.23 0.02
C VAL A 30 5.36 -32.23 0.16
N GLY A 31 5.06 -30.98 0.51
CA GLY A 31 6.07 -29.95 0.74
C GLY A 31 7.09 -30.35 1.81
N SER A 32 6.64 -30.87 2.95
CA SER A 32 7.54 -31.41 3.98
C SER A 32 8.43 -32.52 3.46
N ARG A 33 7.90 -33.46 2.67
CA ARG A 33 8.70 -34.57 2.15
C ARG A 33 9.73 -34.10 1.13
N LEU A 34 9.39 -33.14 0.28
CA LEU A 34 10.33 -32.56 -0.67
C LEU A 34 11.47 -31.82 0.03
N ILE A 35 11.17 -31.06 1.09
CA ILE A 35 12.17 -30.39 1.91
C ILE A 35 13.07 -31.40 2.62
N GLU A 36 12.49 -32.47 3.17
CA GLU A 36 13.26 -33.54 3.81
C GLU A 36 14.23 -34.20 2.83
N LEU A 37 13.77 -34.53 1.62
CA LEU A 37 14.64 -35.05 0.55
C LEU A 37 15.77 -34.07 0.20
N LEU A 38 15.48 -32.76 0.15
CA LEU A 38 16.51 -31.74 -0.07
C LEU A 38 17.54 -31.74 1.06
N MET A 39 17.10 -31.84 2.32
CA MET A 39 18.01 -31.91 3.48
C MET A 39 18.86 -33.18 3.49
N GLU A 40 18.30 -34.32 3.06
CA GLU A 40 18.99 -35.61 2.96
C GLU A 40 20.05 -35.63 1.84
N THR A 41 20.01 -34.69 0.89
CA THR A 41 20.84 -34.72 -0.33
C THR A 41 21.73 -33.50 -0.52
N ALA A 42 21.41 -32.35 0.07
CA ALA A 42 22.19 -31.13 -0.06
C ALA A 42 23.31 -31.07 1.00
N TYR A 43 24.56 -31.16 0.54
CA TYR A 43 25.76 -31.08 1.39
C TYR A 43 26.68 -29.96 0.92
N ILE A 44 27.30 -29.29 1.88
CA ILE A 44 28.44 -28.39 1.64
C ILE A 44 29.67 -29.24 1.36
N GLN A 45 30.34 -28.94 0.26
CA GLN A 45 31.63 -29.53 -0.06
C GLN A 45 32.75 -28.81 0.70
N PRO A 46 33.86 -29.49 0.98
CA PRO A 46 34.97 -28.89 1.70
C PRO A 46 35.55 -27.69 0.93
N PRO A 47 36.05 -26.65 1.62
CA PRO A 47 36.75 -25.53 0.99
C PRO A 47 37.98 -26.02 0.20
N VAL A 48 38.29 -25.37 -0.92
CA VAL A 48 39.41 -25.75 -1.82
C VAL A 48 40.78 -25.63 -1.12
N ASP A 49 40.84 -24.82 -0.07
CA ASP A 49 41.98 -24.49 0.78
C ASP A 49 42.13 -25.43 2.00
N GLN A 50 41.30 -26.47 2.15
CA GLN A 50 41.48 -27.47 3.19
C GLN A 50 42.77 -28.27 2.94
N ARG A 51 43.70 -28.27 3.90
CA ARG A 51 44.93 -29.08 3.86
C ARG A 51 44.57 -30.57 3.67
N ALA A 52 45.30 -31.27 2.81
CA ALA A 52 45.07 -32.67 2.46
C ALA A 52 45.14 -33.66 3.65
N ASP A 53 45.70 -33.23 4.79
CA ASP A 53 45.93 -34.07 5.97
C ASP A 53 44.71 -34.17 6.93
N GLY A 54 43.57 -33.55 6.60
CA GLY A 54 42.34 -33.59 7.41
C GLY A 54 41.17 -34.31 6.73
N PRO A 55 40.23 -34.91 7.49
CA PRO A 55 39.03 -35.51 6.90
C PRO A 55 38.17 -34.43 6.20
N PRO A 56 37.53 -34.74 5.07
CA PRO A 56 36.76 -33.76 4.31
C PRO A 56 35.59 -33.21 5.15
N ASP A 57 35.49 -31.88 5.28
CA ASP A 57 34.40 -31.21 6.02
C ASP A 57 33.09 -31.21 5.20
N ILE A 58 32.52 -32.41 5.01
CA ILE A 58 31.22 -32.60 4.36
C ILE A 58 30.13 -32.48 5.43
N ARG A 59 29.31 -31.44 5.34
CA ARG A 59 28.22 -31.20 6.29
C ARG A 59 26.90 -30.85 5.60
N PRO A 60 25.74 -31.21 6.16
CA PRO A 60 24.45 -30.89 5.55
C PRO A 60 24.28 -29.39 5.36
N ALA A 61 23.87 -28.97 4.17
CA ALA A 61 23.60 -27.58 3.84
C ALA A 61 22.37 -27.03 4.58
N PHE A 62 21.45 -27.91 4.97
CA PHE A 62 20.24 -27.57 5.70
C PHE A 62 20.05 -28.52 6.89
N ARG A 63 19.66 -27.99 8.04
CA ARG A 63 19.38 -28.78 9.25
C ARG A 63 18.05 -28.37 9.87
N HIS A 64 17.27 -29.35 10.32
CA HIS A 64 16.05 -29.07 11.10
C HIS A 64 16.42 -28.97 12.57
N SER A 65 16.05 -27.85 13.21
CA SER A 65 16.27 -27.62 14.63
C SER A 65 15.00 -27.08 15.27
N LEU A 66 14.89 -27.21 16.60
CA LEU A 66 13.78 -26.66 17.36
C LEU A 66 14.27 -25.44 18.14
N ARG A 67 13.76 -24.26 17.78
CA ARG A 67 14.06 -23.00 18.47
C ARG A 67 12.98 -22.63 19.47
N THR A 68 13.43 -22.09 20.60
CA THR A 68 12.54 -21.52 21.62
C THR A 68 12.67 -20.01 21.55
N ILE A 69 11.61 -19.32 21.13
CA ILE A 69 11.54 -17.87 21.31
C ILE A 69 10.90 -17.60 22.67
N ILE A 70 11.62 -16.83 23.49
CA ILE A 70 11.09 -16.20 24.70
C ILE A 70 10.62 -14.81 24.28
N LYS A 71 9.31 -14.58 24.22
CA LYS A 71 8.78 -13.21 24.09
C LYS A 71 8.76 -12.58 25.48
N GLU A 72 9.73 -11.71 25.75
CA GLU A 72 9.87 -10.99 27.04
C GLU A 72 8.56 -10.34 27.51
N GLN A 73 7.70 -9.90 26.59
CA GLN A 73 6.44 -9.20 26.90
C GLN A 73 5.26 -10.11 27.30
N GLN A 74 5.31 -11.44 27.07
CA GLN A 74 4.14 -12.32 27.26
C GLN A 74 4.36 -13.54 28.17
N LYS A 75 5.51 -13.69 28.84
CA LYS A 75 5.83 -14.86 29.71
C LYS A 75 5.45 -16.22 29.09
N PHE A 76 5.47 -16.33 27.76
CA PHE A 76 5.13 -17.56 27.05
C PHE A 76 6.32 -17.97 26.19
N SER A 77 6.85 -19.17 26.41
CA SER A 77 7.83 -19.78 25.53
C SER A 77 7.10 -20.55 24.44
N ARG A 78 7.46 -20.33 23.17
CA ARG A 78 6.93 -21.14 22.06
C ARG A 78 8.09 -21.78 21.33
N ARG A 79 8.04 -23.12 21.29
CA ARG A 79 8.98 -23.93 20.50
C ARG A 79 8.44 -24.06 19.08
N TYR A 80 9.28 -23.83 18.08
CA TYR A 80 8.93 -23.99 16.67
C TYR A 80 10.11 -24.62 15.94
N GLY A 81 9.81 -25.51 14.98
CA GLY A 81 10.85 -26.08 14.13
C GLY A 81 11.23 -25.11 13.03
N VAL A 82 12.52 -24.99 12.81
CA VAL A 82 13.14 -24.17 11.78
C VAL A 82 14.04 -25.03 10.91
N ILE A 83 14.17 -24.63 9.66
CA ILE A 83 15.20 -25.15 8.77
C ILE A 83 16.32 -24.12 8.79
N GLU A 84 17.46 -24.51 9.34
CA GLU A 84 18.66 -23.68 9.40
C GLU A 84 19.50 -23.95 8.17
N CYS A 85 19.94 -22.87 7.52
CA CYS A 85 20.89 -22.94 6.42
C CYS A 85 22.31 -22.86 6.98
N ASP A 86 23.22 -23.61 6.36
CA ASP A 86 24.64 -23.48 6.62
C ASP A 86 25.11 -22.03 6.43
N PRO A 87 26.02 -21.49 7.27
CA PRO A 87 26.53 -20.13 7.11
C PRO A 87 27.07 -19.81 5.71
N LEU A 88 27.67 -20.79 5.01
CA LEU A 88 28.18 -20.57 3.64
C LEU A 88 27.05 -20.41 2.62
N VAL A 89 26.00 -21.25 2.70
CA VAL A 89 24.79 -21.09 1.87
C VAL A 89 24.14 -19.75 2.16
N ARG A 90 23.99 -19.44 3.45
CA ARG A 90 23.38 -18.18 3.89
C ARG A 90 24.17 -16.98 3.38
N GLN A 91 25.50 -16.99 3.47
CA GLN A 91 26.34 -15.91 2.96
C GLN A 91 26.18 -15.73 1.44
N GLY A 92 26.00 -16.82 0.69
CA GLY A 92 25.69 -16.77 -0.74
C GLY A 92 24.33 -16.11 -1.02
N LEU A 93 23.28 -16.50 -0.27
CA LEU A 93 21.92 -15.96 -0.41
C LEU A 93 21.82 -14.50 0.07
N ASP A 94 22.48 -14.16 1.17
CA ASP A 94 22.45 -12.83 1.81
C ASP A 94 23.16 -11.76 0.93
N ARG A 95 23.99 -12.18 -0.04
CA ARG A 95 24.70 -11.27 -0.95
C ARG A 95 23.86 -10.83 -2.15
N THR A 96 22.89 -11.62 -2.61
CA THR A 96 22.12 -11.25 -3.80
C THR A 96 20.77 -11.94 -3.93
N ALA A 97 19.74 -11.18 -4.32
CA ALA A 97 18.44 -11.71 -4.70
C ALA A 97 18.42 -12.32 -6.12
N ARG A 98 19.54 -12.31 -6.86
CA ARG A 98 19.61 -12.82 -8.26
C ARG A 98 19.20 -14.28 -8.41
N HIS A 99 19.31 -15.08 -7.34
CA HIS A 99 18.92 -16.50 -7.36
C HIS A 99 17.43 -16.73 -7.08
N MET A 100 16.68 -15.69 -6.73
CA MET A 100 15.25 -15.79 -6.50
C MET A 100 14.51 -16.03 -7.81
N VAL A 101 13.79 -17.15 -7.89
CA VAL A 101 12.90 -17.43 -9.01
C VAL A 101 11.71 -16.50 -8.92
N MET A 102 11.57 -15.61 -9.90
CA MET A 102 10.35 -14.83 -10.10
C MET A 102 9.33 -15.69 -10.85
N PRO A 103 8.27 -16.17 -10.19
CA PRO A 103 7.40 -17.20 -10.78
C PRO A 103 6.64 -16.68 -12.01
N TYR A 104 6.46 -15.37 -12.15
CA TYR A 104 5.86 -14.75 -13.33
C TYR A 104 6.31 -13.29 -13.50
N MET A 105 6.50 -12.91 -14.75
CA MET A 105 6.84 -11.55 -15.20
C MET A 105 5.58 -10.81 -15.65
N PRO A 106 5.62 -9.47 -15.80
CA PRO A 106 4.60 -8.71 -16.53
C PRO A 106 4.35 -9.34 -17.91
N MET A 107 3.10 -9.27 -18.38
CA MET A 107 2.69 -9.92 -19.62
C MET A 107 3.16 -9.10 -20.83
N LEU A 108 3.78 -9.72 -21.83
CA LEU A 108 4.17 -9.04 -23.07
C LEU A 108 3.01 -8.84 -24.05
N VAL A 109 1.88 -9.51 -23.78
CA VAL A 109 0.64 -9.42 -24.55
C VAL A 109 -0.51 -8.97 -23.65
N PRO A 110 -1.58 -8.39 -24.21
CA PRO A 110 -2.76 -8.00 -23.44
C PRO A 110 -3.29 -9.14 -22.55
N PRO A 111 -3.69 -8.87 -21.30
CA PRO A 111 -4.29 -9.87 -20.42
C PRO A 111 -5.59 -10.44 -20.97
N VAL A 112 -5.94 -11.64 -20.51
CA VAL A 112 -7.25 -12.25 -20.80
C VAL A 112 -8.33 -11.49 -20.05
N ASN A 113 -9.38 -11.09 -20.75
CA ASN A 113 -10.51 -10.38 -20.14
C ASN A 113 -11.21 -11.23 -19.06
N TRP A 114 -11.63 -10.58 -17.99
CA TRP A 114 -12.35 -11.21 -16.89
C TRP A 114 -13.76 -11.61 -17.31
N THR A 115 -14.11 -12.87 -17.06
CA THR A 115 -15.46 -13.42 -17.35
C THR A 115 -16.04 -14.22 -16.18
N GLY A 116 -15.26 -14.38 -15.11
CA GLY A 116 -15.63 -15.15 -13.93
C GLY A 116 -14.58 -15.04 -12.83
N TYR A 117 -14.83 -15.70 -11.69
CA TYR A 117 -13.94 -15.64 -10.52
C TYR A 117 -12.50 -16.08 -10.80
N ASP A 118 -12.34 -17.18 -11.54
CA ASP A 118 -11.07 -17.84 -11.90
C ASP A 118 -10.85 -17.84 -13.43
N LYS A 119 -11.45 -16.86 -14.14
CA LYS A 119 -11.39 -16.73 -15.60
C LYS A 119 -11.05 -15.29 -16.01
N GLY A 120 -9.78 -15.04 -16.28
CA GLY A 120 -9.23 -13.73 -16.68
C GLY A 120 -7.78 -13.57 -16.21
N GLY A 121 -7.15 -12.45 -16.52
CA GLY A 121 -5.76 -12.16 -16.12
C GLY A 121 -4.73 -12.86 -17.02
N HIS A 122 -3.99 -13.83 -16.47
CA HIS A 122 -2.93 -14.51 -17.22
C HIS A 122 -3.47 -15.56 -18.20
N LEU A 123 -2.71 -15.85 -19.27
CA LEU A 123 -3.05 -16.89 -20.26
C LEU A 123 -3.04 -18.31 -19.68
N PHE A 124 -1.99 -18.65 -18.92
CA PHE A 124 -1.76 -20.01 -18.42
C PHE A 124 -1.74 -20.11 -16.90
N LEU A 125 -1.46 -19.01 -16.20
CA LEU A 125 -1.35 -19.00 -14.74
C LEU A 125 -2.72 -18.83 -14.10
N PRO A 126 -3.06 -19.64 -13.07
CA PRO A 126 -4.28 -19.46 -12.31
C PRO A 126 -4.38 -18.04 -11.77
N SER A 127 -5.46 -17.37 -12.14
CA SER A 127 -5.71 -15.97 -11.81
C SER A 127 -7.09 -15.87 -11.17
N PHE A 128 -7.18 -15.12 -10.09
CA PHE A 128 -8.42 -14.95 -9.33
C PHE A 128 -8.77 -13.47 -9.22
N VAL A 129 -10.02 -13.14 -9.50
CA VAL A 129 -10.50 -11.75 -9.49
C VAL A 129 -10.39 -11.11 -8.11
N MET A 130 -10.48 -11.90 -7.03
CA MET A 130 -10.41 -11.41 -5.65
C MET A 130 -9.35 -12.14 -4.83
N ARG A 131 -8.51 -11.37 -4.12
CA ARG A 131 -7.54 -11.81 -3.12
C ARG A 131 -8.26 -12.18 -1.82
N THR A 132 -8.69 -13.42 -1.70
CA THR A 132 -9.47 -13.90 -0.54
C THR A 132 -8.62 -14.31 0.66
N HIS A 133 -7.30 -14.47 0.49
CA HIS A 133 -6.39 -14.96 1.54
C HIS A 133 -6.87 -16.25 2.23
N GLY A 134 -7.60 -17.10 1.51
CA GLY A 134 -8.16 -18.36 2.03
C GLY A 134 -9.55 -18.25 2.64
N ALA A 135 -10.15 -17.06 2.72
CA ALA A 135 -11.49 -16.86 3.24
C ALA A 135 -12.56 -17.48 2.31
N ARG A 136 -13.19 -18.56 2.78
CA ARG A 136 -14.13 -19.35 1.96
C ARG A 136 -15.36 -18.53 1.56
N GLN A 137 -15.93 -17.76 2.50
CA GLN A 137 -17.18 -17.03 2.24
C GLN A 137 -17.02 -15.92 1.19
N GLN A 138 -15.87 -15.27 1.14
CA GLN A 138 -15.56 -14.27 0.11
C GLN A 138 -15.52 -14.93 -1.27
N ARG A 139 -14.80 -16.06 -1.39
CA ARG A 139 -14.74 -16.82 -2.64
C ARG A 139 -16.13 -17.26 -3.11
N GLU A 140 -16.93 -17.84 -2.22
CA GLU A 140 -18.27 -18.31 -2.56
C GLU A 140 -19.20 -17.16 -2.95
N ALA A 141 -19.10 -16.01 -2.27
CA ALA A 141 -19.92 -14.84 -2.59
C ALA A 141 -19.67 -14.35 -4.03
N VAL A 142 -18.40 -14.22 -4.43
CA VAL A 142 -18.04 -13.80 -5.79
C VAL A 142 -18.38 -14.89 -6.82
N LYS A 143 -18.14 -16.18 -6.51
CA LYS A 143 -18.47 -17.28 -7.43
C LYS A 143 -19.97 -17.42 -7.71
N ARG A 144 -20.82 -17.07 -6.74
CA ARG A 144 -22.29 -17.17 -6.85
C ARG A 144 -22.94 -15.93 -7.44
N ALA A 145 -22.24 -14.79 -7.47
CA ALA A 145 -22.78 -13.58 -8.05
C ALA A 145 -23.04 -13.79 -9.56
N PRO A 146 -24.21 -13.39 -10.09
CA PRO A 146 -24.48 -13.45 -11.52
C PRO A 146 -23.43 -12.67 -12.30
N ARG A 147 -23.00 -13.17 -13.46
CA ARG A 147 -22.01 -12.48 -14.31
C ARG A 147 -22.43 -11.05 -14.65
N LYS A 148 -23.72 -10.83 -14.94
CA LYS A 148 -24.29 -9.50 -15.23
C LYS A 148 -24.11 -8.51 -14.08
N GLN A 149 -24.11 -8.99 -12.82
CA GLN A 149 -23.88 -8.15 -11.65
C GLN A 149 -22.41 -7.71 -11.54
N LEU A 150 -21.46 -8.45 -12.09
CA LEU A 150 -20.01 -8.17 -12.01
C LEU A 150 -19.44 -7.57 -13.31
N GLU A 151 -20.28 -7.28 -14.30
CA GLU A 151 -19.84 -6.87 -15.63
C GLU A 151 -19.01 -5.58 -15.61
N GLU A 152 -19.47 -4.55 -14.89
CA GLU A 152 -18.73 -3.27 -14.75
C GLU A 152 -17.40 -3.47 -13.99
N VAL A 153 -17.37 -4.38 -13.02
CA VAL A 153 -16.14 -4.71 -12.28
C VAL A 153 -15.12 -5.39 -13.19
N TYR A 154 -15.58 -6.33 -14.04
CA TYR A 154 -14.72 -6.98 -15.02
C TYR A 154 -14.23 -6.00 -16.08
N GLU A 155 -15.11 -5.16 -16.62
CA GLU A 155 -14.74 -4.12 -17.60
C GLU A 155 -13.68 -3.17 -17.02
N ALA A 156 -13.80 -2.78 -15.75
CA ALA A 156 -12.83 -1.92 -15.09
C ALA A 156 -11.46 -2.61 -14.90
N LEU A 157 -11.44 -3.87 -14.46
CA LEU A 157 -10.20 -4.64 -14.31
C LEU A 157 -9.51 -4.89 -15.66
N ASP A 158 -10.29 -5.17 -16.70
CA ASP A 158 -9.80 -5.32 -18.07
C ASP A 158 -9.24 -4.01 -18.59
N THR A 159 -9.89 -2.89 -18.28
CA THR A 159 -9.41 -1.54 -18.63
C THR A 159 -8.04 -1.27 -18.01
N LEU A 160 -7.91 -1.48 -16.69
CA LEU A 160 -6.63 -1.30 -15.99
C LEU A 160 -5.55 -2.28 -16.48
N GLY A 161 -5.95 -3.52 -16.82
CA GLY A 161 -5.05 -4.55 -17.30
C GLY A 161 -4.52 -4.30 -18.71
N ASN A 162 -5.30 -3.62 -19.56
CA ASN A 162 -4.96 -3.34 -20.95
C ASN A 162 -4.12 -2.07 -21.13
N THR A 163 -3.84 -1.31 -20.09
CA THR A 163 -2.89 -0.19 -20.16
C THR A 163 -1.48 -0.73 -20.39
N LYS A 164 -0.88 -0.37 -21.55
CA LYS A 164 0.46 -0.80 -21.95
C LYS A 164 1.53 0.10 -21.34
N TRP A 165 2.50 -0.49 -20.67
CA TRP A 165 3.62 0.18 -19.99
C TRP A 165 4.94 -0.12 -20.70
N ARG A 166 5.93 0.76 -20.51
CA ARG A 166 7.34 0.49 -20.85
C ARG A 166 8.26 1.00 -19.77
N VAL A 167 9.53 0.59 -19.83
CA VAL A 167 10.56 1.09 -18.91
C VAL A 167 11.15 2.40 -19.42
N ASN A 168 11.18 3.42 -18.57
CA ASN A 168 11.93 4.65 -18.82
C ASN A 168 13.44 4.36 -18.75
N LYS A 169 14.07 4.21 -19.93
CA LYS A 169 15.48 3.83 -20.06
C LYS A 169 16.44 4.86 -19.46
N ARG A 170 16.10 6.15 -19.53
CA ARG A 170 16.95 7.23 -19.00
C ARG A 170 17.02 7.17 -17.48
N VAL A 171 15.87 7.05 -16.82
CA VAL A 171 15.81 6.90 -15.35
C VAL A 171 16.45 5.58 -14.91
N LEU A 172 16.20 4.47 -15.61
CA LEU A 172 16.87 3.20 -15.32
C LEU A 172 18.40 3.34 -15.39
N GLY A 173 18.93 4.03 -16.40
CA GLY A 173 20.37 4.28 -16.51
C GLY A 173 20.93 5.08 -15.34
N VAL A 174 20.22 6.11 -14.86
CA VAL A 174 20.63 6.88 -13.68
C VAL A 174 20.61 6.02 -12.42
N VAL A 175 19.55 5.25 -12.20
CA VAL A 175 19.46 4.35 -11.04
C VAL A 175 20.55 3.29 -11.08
N ASP A 176 20.82 2.68 -12.24
CA ASP A 176 21.86 1.67 -12.38
C ASP A 176 23.24 2.23 -11.98
N ARG A 177 23.52 3.50 -12.34
CA ARG A 177 24.74 4.20 -11.91
C ARG A 177 24.76 4.45 -10.40
N ILE A 178 23.69 5.01 -9.82
CA ILE A 178 23.59 5.23 -8.36
C ILE A 178 23.78 3.91 -7.60
N TRP A 179 23.08 2.87 -8.03
CA TRP A 179 23.13 1.55 -7.41
C TRP A 179 24.52 0.94 -7.53
N SER A 180 25.16 1.04 -8.70
CA SER A 180 26.54 0.56 -8.90
C SER A 180 27.56 1.29 -8.02
N SER A 181 27.31 2.56 -7.70
CA SER A 181 28.15 3.39 -6.81
C SER A 181 27.87 3.23 -5.31
N GLY A 182 27.02 2.28 -4.91
CA GLY A 182 26.77 1.97 -3.49
C GLY A 182 25.40 2.38 -2.94
N GLY A 183 24.51 2.95 -3.77
CA GLY A 183 23.20 3.43 -3.32
C GLY A 183 23.25 4.78 -2.59
N ARG A 184 22.42 4.96 -1.55
CA ARG A 184 22.36 6.14 -0.64
C ARG A 184 21.81 7.46 -1.20
N LEU A 185 21.47 7.52 -2.48
CA LEU A 185 20.87 8.72 -3.09
C LEU A 185 19.40 8.47 -3.44
N ALA A 186 18.56 9.51 -3.34
CA ALA A 186 17.13 9.44 -3.63
C ALA A 186 16.42 8.28 -2.90
N ASP A 187 16.65 8.17 -1.59
CA ASP A 187 16.12 7.12 -0.72
C ASP A 187 16.47 5.67 -1.09
N LEU A 188 17.41 5.46 -2.02
CA LEU A 188 17.99 4.13 -2.23
C LEU A 188 18.81 3.72 -1.01
N VAL A 189 18.50 2.52 -0.50
CA VAL A 189 19.22 1.91 0.62
C VAL A 189 20.73 1.80 0.35
N ASP A 190 21.52 1.91 1.40
CA ASP A 190 22.96 1.65 1.34
C ASP A 190 23.23 0.18 1.00
N ARG A 191 24.13 -0.04 0.03
CA ARG A 191 24.54 -1.38 -0.38
C ARG A 191 25.36 -2.10 0.69
N GLU A 192 25.99 -1.35 1.59
CA GLU A 192 26.81 -1.90 2.67
C GLU A 192 26.06 -1.98 4.00
N ASP A 193 26.51 -2.93 4.83
CA ASP A 193 26.09 -3.03 6.22
C ASP A 193 26.81 -2.00 7.07
N ILE A 194 26.15 -1.51 8.13
CA ILE A 194 26.84 -0.74 9.15
C ILE A 194 27.77 -1.66 9.96
N PRO A 195 28.97 -1.19 10.33
CA PRO A 195 29.88 -1.94 11.18
C PRO A 195 29.20 -2.34 12.49
N LEU A 196 29.42 -3.58 12.93
CA LEU A 196 28.96 -4.03 14.24
C LEU A 196 29.86 -3.42 15.32
N PRO A 197 29.30 -2.92 16.43
CA PRO A 197 30.10 -2.36 17.51
C PRO A 197 30.99 -3.43 18.14
N GLU A 198 32.26 -3.09 18.34
CA GLU A 198 33.23 -3.97 18.99
C GLU A 198 32.85 -4.19 20.45
N LYS A 199 33.10 -5.41 20.93
CA LYS A 199 32.82 -5.76 22.32
C LYS A 199 33.82 -5.02 23.22
N PRO A 200 33.38 -4.21 24.19
CA PRO A 200 34.29 -3.53 25.09
C PRO A 200 35.01 -4.56 25.98
N GLU A 201 36.31 -4.36 26.19
CA GLU A 201 37.13 -5.11 27.15
C GLU A 201 36.95 -4.51 28.54
N THR A 202 35.77 -4.71 29.13
CA THR A 202 35.36 -4.12 30.41
C THR A 202 34.59 -5.15 31.23
N GLU A 203 34.77 -5.14 32.55
CA GLU A 203 33.93 -5.90 33.48
C GLU A 203 32.66 -5.13 33.88
N ASP A 204 32.52 -3.86 33.46
CA ASP A 204 31.33 -3.07 33.75
C ASP A 204 30.09 -3.63 33.04
N GLU A 205 29.11 -4.06 33.84
CA GLU A 205 27.84 -4.57 33.37
C GLU A 205 27.03 -3.51 32.61
N ALA A 206 27.15 -2.23 32.98
CA ALA A 206 26.44 -1.13 32.32
C ALA A 206 26.98 -0.89 30.90
N GLU A 207 28.30 -0.87 30.73
CA GLU A 207 28.95 -0.78 29.41
C GLU A 207 28.66 -2.01 28.56
N THR A 208 28.73 -3.21 29.14
CA THR A 208 28.37 -4.46 28.45
C THR A 208 26.90 -4.44 28.00
N LYS A 209 26.00 -3.92 28.83
CA LYS A 209 24.58 -3.77 28.49
C LYS A 209 24.40 -2.75 27.37
N LYS A 210 25.05 -1.59 27.44
CA LYS A 210 25.04 -0.56 26.39
C LYS A 210 25.53 -1.12 25.06
N TRP A 211 26.65 -1.84 25.06
CA TRP A 211 27.16 -2.54 23.87
C TRP A 211 26.16 -3.56 23.32
N LYS A 212 25.55 -4.42 24.15
CA LYS A 212 24.52 -5.37 23.71
C LYS A 212 23.34 -4.67 23.04
N TRP A 213 22.92 -3.51 23.55
CA TRP A 213 21.88 -2.69 22.93
C TRP A 213 22.30 -2.14 21.58
N GLN A 214 23.50 -1.56 21.48
CA GLN A 214 24.05 -1.06 20.22
C GLN A 214 24.22 -2.17 19.18
N LEU A 215 24.71 -3.35 19.59
CA LEU A 215 24.86 -4.51 18.72
C LEU A 215 23.50 -5.01 18.20
N ARG A 216 22.48 -5.06 19.05
CA ARG A 216 21.12 -5.43 18.66
C ARG A 216 20.52 -4.40 17.69
N ALA A 217 20.73 -3.12 17.93
CA ALA A 217 20.30 -2.06 17.04
C ALA A 217 20.99 -2.17 15.66
N ALA A 218 22.31 -2.36 15.64
CA ALA A 218 23.08 -2.51 14.41
C ALA A 218 22.67 -3.75 13.59
N LYS A 219 22.49 -4.91 14.26
CA LYS A 219 22.00 -6.12 13.59
C LYS A 219 20.60 -5.96 13.02
N LYS A 220 19.73 -5.25 13.75
CA LYS A 220 18.37 -4.95 13.29
C LYS A 220 18.40 -4.08 12.03
N GLU A 221 19.16 -2.99 12.07
CA GLU A 221 19.36 -2.08 10.93
C GLU A 221 19.92 -2.83 9.70
N ASN A 222 20.98 -3.62 9.86
CA ASN A 222 21.53 -4.42 8.75
C ASN A 222 20.53 -5.41 8.16
N SER A 223 19.68 -6.02 9.00
CA SER A 223 18.61 -6.91 8.51
C SER A 223 17.53 -6.15 7.72
N GLU A 224 17.19 -4.94 8.15
CA GLU A 224 16.23 -4.06 7.46
C GLU A 224 16.82 -3.60 6.11
N ARG A 225 18.08 -3.14 6.11
CA ARG A 225 18.80 -2.75 4.89
C ARG A 225 18.93 -3.91 3.91
N HIS A 226 19.33 -5.09 4.37
CA HIS A 226 19.40 -6.28 3.51
C HIS A 226 18.07 -6.58 2.82
N SER A 227 16.95 -6.51 3.56
CA SER A 227 15.62 -6.72 2.99
C SER A 227 15.28 -5.69 1.91
N GLN A 228 15.60 -4.41 2.14
CA GLN A 228 15.42 -3.34 1.17
C GLN A 228 16.32 -3.51 -0.06
N ARG A 229 17.58 -3.94 0.12
CA ARG A 229 18.51 -4.20 -1.00
C ARG A 229 17.97 -5.32 -1.90
N CYS A 230 17.45 -6.39 -1.30
CA CYS A 230 16.83 -7.48 -2.04
C CYS A 230 15.60 -7.01 -2.84
N ASP A 231 14.76 -6.15 -2.26
CA ASP A 231 13.62 -5.55 -2.96
C ASP A 231 14.04 -4.68 -4.16
N VAL A 232 15.07 -3.83 -3.99
CA VAL A 232 15.63 -3.02 -5.08
C VAL A 232 16.21 -3.90 -6.19
N GLU A 233 17.00 -4.93 -5.86
CA GLU A 233 17.58 -5.86 -6.84
C GLU A 233 16.51 -6.60 -7.65
N LEU A 234 15.40 -7.03 -7.02
CA LEU A 234 14.29 -7.68 -7.72
C LEU A 234 13.60 -6.71 -8.68
N LYS A 235 13.34 -5.47 -8.26
CA LYS A 235 12.75 -4.43 -9.13
C LYS A 235 13.66 -4.14 -10.33
N LEU A 236 14.96 -3.97 -10.10
CA LEU A 236 15.95 -3.75 -11.15
C LEU A 236 16.07 -4.95 -12.08
N ALA A 237 16.01 -6.18 -11.57
CA ALA A 237 16.03 -7.38 -12.40
C ALA A 237 14.84 -7.43 -13.36
N VAL A 238 13.64 -7.07 -12.89
CA VAL A 238 12.45 -6.98 -13.76
C VAL A 238 12.61 -5.86 -14.78
N ALA A 239 12.99 -4.65 -14.34
CA ALA A 239 13.17 -3.50 -15.23
C ALA A 239 14.21 -3.77 -16.32
N ARG A 240 15.39 -4.29 -15.96
CA ARG A 240 16.47 -4.62 -16.91
C ARG A 240 16.06 -5.70 -17.91
N LYS A 241 15.21 -6.66 -17.51
CA LYS A 241 14.73 -7.72 -18.39
C LYS A 241 13.67 -7.23 -19.38
N LEU A 242 12.87 -6.23 -19.00
CA LEU A 242 11.79 -5.68 -19.84
C LEU A 242 12.19 -4.42 -20.62
N LYS A 243 13.38 -3.86 -20.37
CA LYS A 243 13.77 -2.56 -20.93
C LYS A 243 13.75 -2.51 -22.46
N ASP A 244 14.05 -3.62 -23.12
CA ASP A 244 14.15 -3.70 -24.59
C ASP A 244 12.87 -4.23 -25.24
N GLU A 245 11.84 -4.53 -24.45
CA GLU A 245 10.52 -4.90 -24.96
C GLU A 245 9.75 -3.64 -25.42
N ASP A 246 8.93 -3.76 -26.46
CA ASP A 246 8.07 -2.66 -26.96
C ASP A 246 7.05 -2.18 -25.91
N GLY A 247 6.72 -3.05 -24.96
CA GLY A 247 5.92 -2.74 -23.78
C GLY A 247 5.28 -4.00 -23.20
N PHE A 248 4.67 -3.83 -22.03
CA PHE A 248 4.11 -4.93 -21.23
C PHE A 248 2.87 -4.47 -20.45
N TYR A 249 2.16 -5.44 -19.89
CA TYR A 249 0.86 -5.28 -19.26
C TYR A 249 0.85 -5.89 -17.87
N TYR A 250 0.01 -5.32 -17.01
CA TYR A 250 -0.21 -5.79 -15.65
C TYR A 250 -1.65 -6.26 -15.50
N PRO A 251 -1.95 -7.57 -15.52
CA PRO A 251 -3.28 -8.03 -15.13
C PRO A 251 -3.59 -7.56 -13.70
N HIS A 252 -4.81 -7.04 -13.50
CA HIS A 252 -5.27 -6.55 -12.21
C HIS A 252 -6.24 -7.53 -11.54
N ASN A 253 -6.23 -7.56 -10.23
CA ASN A 253 -7.24 -8.19 -9.40
C ASN A 253 -7.64 -7.27 -8.24
N LEU A 254 -8.63 -7.68 -7.46
CA LEU A 254 -9.18 -6.90 -6.35
C LEU A 254 -8.78 -7.49 -5.00
N ASP A 255 -8.68 -6.65 -3.98
CA ASP A 255 -8.89 -7.14 -2.62
C ASP A 255 -10.39 -7.38 -2.34
N PHE A 256 -10.72 -7.86 -1.14
CA PHE A 256 -12.13 -8.14 -0.80
C PHE A 256 -13.02 -6.89 -0.72
N ARG A 257 -12.43 -5.69 -0.66
CA ARG A 257 -13.14 -4.41 -0.53
C ARG A 257 -13.47 -3.83 -1.91
N GLY A 258 -12.77 -4.28 -2.96
CA GLY A 258 -12.94 -3.80 -4.33
C GLY A 258 -11.85 -2.84 -4.79
N ARG A 259 -10.72 -2.74 -4.06
CA ARG A 259 -9.56 -1.98 -4.54
C ARG A 259 -8.74 -2.82 -5.52
N ALA A 260 -8.39 -2.24 -6.66
CA ALA A 260 -7.61 -2.90 -7.71
C ALA A 260 -6.10 -2.89 -7.42
N TYR A 261 -5.43 -3.97 -7.82
CA TYR A 261 -4.00 -4.18 -7.64
C TYR A 261 -3.41 -4.95 -8.84
N PRO A 262 -2.26 -4.52 -9.39
CA PRO A 262 -1.46 -5.34 -10.29
C PRO A 262 -1.14 -6.70 -9.65
N MET A 263 -1.18 -7.76 -10.45
CA MET A 263 -0.86 -9.11 -9.98
C MET A 263 0.65 -9.32 -9.84
N HIS A 264 1.49 -8.66 -10.65
CA HIS A 264 2.94 -8.77 -10.53
C HIS A 264 3.46 -7.99 -9.31
N PRO A 265 4.14 -8.65 -8.33
CA PRO A 265 4.36 -8.05 -7.01
C PRO A 265 5.60 -7.14 -6.90
N HIS A 266 6.58 -7.24 -7.81
CA HIS A 266 7.88 -6.58 -7.65
C HIS A 266 7.92 -5.19 -8.29
N LEU A 267 7.87 -5.12 -9.62
CA LEU A 267 7.85 -3.86 -10.37
C LEU A 267 6.45 -3.61 -10.92
N ASN A 268 5.73 -2.64 -10.37
CA ASN A 268 4.44 -2.16 -10.86
C ASN A 268 4.21 -0.71 -10.39
N HIS A 269 3.25 -0.01 -10.99
CA HIS A 269 2.99 1.40 -10.73
C HIS A 269 2.39 1.72 -9.35
N LEU A 270 1.89 0.71 -8.61
CA LEU A 270 1.48 0.87 -7.20
C LEU A 270 2.69 0.86 -6.24
N GLY A 271 3.90 0.58 -6.73
CA GLY A 271 5.12 0.52 -5.95
C GLY A 271 5.63 1.88 -5.43
N SER A 272 6.88 1.87 -4.93
CA SER A 272 7.60 3.04 -4.45
C SER A 272 7.93 4.04 -5.57
N ASP A 273 8.40 5.24 -5.22
CA ASP A 273 8.91 6.24 -6.17
C ASP A 273 9.82 5.63 -7.25
N LEU A 274 10.77 4.77 -6.85
CA LEU A 274 11.61 3.99 -7.76
C LEU A 274 10.82 3.24 -8.85
N CYS A 275 9.74 2.55 -8.49
CA CYS A 275 8.93 1.80 -9.44
C CYS A 275 8.19 2.73 -10.40
N ARG A 276 7.69 3.86 -9.90
CA ARG A 276 6.92 4.85 -10.67
C ARG A 276 7.82 5.63 -11.62
N GLY A 277 9.02 6.02 -11.17
CA GLY A 277 10.03 6.64 -12.03
C GLY A 277 10.54 5.72 -13.15
N PHE A 278 10.47 4.39 -12.98
CA PHE A 278 10.78 3.43 -14.04
C PHE A 278 9.68 3.25 -15.07
N LEU A 279 8.43 3.57 -14.76
CA LEU A 279 7.29 3.17 -15.56
C LEU A 279 6.65 4.37 -16.24
N GLU A 280 6.51 4.29 -17.55
CA GLU A 280 5.78 5.26 -18.37
C GLU A 280 4.85 4.53 -19.34
N PHE A 281 3.87 5.23 -19.92
CA PHE A 281 2.98 4.60 -20.90
C PHE A 281 3.78 4.22 -22.16
N ALA A 282 3.56 3.01 -22.67
CA ALA A 282 4.23 2.57 -23.89
C ALA A 282 3.77 3.40 -25.10
N GLU A 283 2.48 3.69 -25.16
CA GLU A 283 1.87 4.56 -26.16
C GLU A 283 2.07 6.02 -25.75
N GLY A 284 2.67 6.83 -26.62
CA GLY A 284 2.83 8.26 -26.39
C GLY A 284 1.71 9.07 -27.03
N ARG A 285 1.42 10.26 -26.49
CA ARG A 285 0.47 11.22 -27.05
C ARG A 285 1.11 12.60 -27.22
N PRO A 286 0.73 13.38 -28.26
CA PRO A 286 1.14 14.77 -28.35
C PRO A 286 0.60 15.56 -27.17
N LEU A 287 1.40 16.47 -26.62
CA LEU A 287 0.99 17.29 -25.47
C LEU A 287 -0.26 18.14 -25.73
N GLY A 288 -0.47 18.56 -26.97
CA GLY A 288 -1.56 19.45 -27.34
C GLY A 288 -1.53 20.77 -26.57
N LYS A 289 -2.69 21.42 -26.47
CA LYS A 289 -2.81 22.78 -25.93
C LYS A 289 -2.57 22.86 -24.42
N SER A 290 -2.96 21.84 -23.66
CA SER A 290 -2.87 21.86 -22.19
C SER A 290 -1.82 20.92 -21.60
N GLY A 291 -1.26 19.98 -22.39
CA GLY A 291 -0.32 18.99 -21.86
C GLY A 291 0.97 19.61 -21.31
N LEU A 292 1.50 20.65 -21.95
CA LEU A 292 2.69 21.34 -21.42
C LEU A 292 2.41 22.00 -20.06
N ARG A 293 1.22 22.60 -19.90
CA ARG A 293 0.75 23.15 -18.63
C ARG A 293 0.66 22.06 -17.56
N TRP A 294 0.08 20.90 -17.89
CA TRP A 294 -0.05 19.78 -16.95
C TRP A 294 1.29 19.15 -16.59
N LEU A 295 2.26 19.07 -17.50
CA LEU A 295 3.62 18.64 -17.15
C LEU A 295 4.29 19.60 -16.16
N LYS A 296 4.15 20.92 -16.34
CA LYS A 296 4.68 21.91 -15.41
C LYS A 296 4.04 21.79 -14.02
N ILE A 297 2.71 21.68 -13.96
CA ILE A 297 1.99 21.44 -12.71
C ILE A 297 2.46 20.13 -12.07
N HIS A 298 2.71 19.09 -12.87
CA HIS A 298 3.15 17.80 -12.36
C HIS A 298 4.56 17.84 -11.73
N VAL A 299 5.50 18.61 -12.29
CA VAL A 299 6.82 18.87 -11.66
C VAL A 299 6.62 19.47 -10.26
N ALA A 300 5.79 20.52 -10.16
CA ALA A 300 5.50 21.18 -8.90
C ALA A 300 4.81 20.23 -7.88
N ASN A 301 3.90 19.38 -8.33
CA ASN A 301 3.24 18.38 -7.50
C ASN A 301 4.24 17.36 -6.93
N LEU A 302 5.15 16.84 -7.76
CA LEU A 302 6.18 15.87 -7.34
C LEU A 302 7.26 16.48 -6.45
N TYR A 303 7.58 17.76 -6.67
CA TYR A 303 8.49 18.50 -5.80
C TYR A 303 7.91 18.66 -4.39
N ALA A 304 6.58 18.85 -4.31
CA ALA A 304 5.82 18.94 -3.07
C ALA A 304 6.34 20.03 -2.11
N GLY A 305 6.48 19.74 -0.81
CA GLY A 305 7.02 20.69 0.17
C GLY A 305 6.18 21.96 0.38
N GLY A 306 4.89 21.93 0.05
CA GLY A 306 3.99 23.09 0.11
C GLY A 306 3.77 23.76 -1.25
N VAL A 307 4.59 23.45 -2.26
CA VAL A 307 4.37 23.90 -3.65
C VAL A 307 3.08 23.27 -4.21
N ASP A 308 2.80 22.02 -3.85
CA ASP A 308 1.56 21.29 -4.15
C ASP A 308 0.31 21.90 -3.49
N LYS A 309 0.46 22.95 -2.67
CA LYS A 309 -0.63 23.71 -2.03
C LYS A 309 -0.84 25.09 -2.66
N LEU A 310 -0.02 25.46 -3.63
CA LEU A 310 -0.25 26.66 -4.44
C LEU A 310 -1.39 26.40 -5.44
N SER A 311 -1.96 27.49 -5.94
CA SER A 311 -2.85 27.44 -7.11
C SER A 311 -2.12 26.88 -8.33
N TYR A 312 -2.85 26.47 -9.37
CA TYR A 312 -2.21 25.99 -10.61
C TYR A 312 -1.24 27.02 -11.22
N GLU A 313 -1.58 28.32 -11.18
CA GLU A 313 -0.68 29.40 -11.62
C GLU A 313 0.59 29.50 -10.77
N GLY A 314 0.46 29.35 -9.44
CA GLY A 314 1.62 29.31 -8.54
C GLY A 314 2.52 28.10 -8.79
N ARG A 315 1.94 26.93 -9.09
CA ARG A 315 2.68 25.70 -9.44
C ARG A 315 3.41 25.83 -10.78
N MET A 316 2.76 26.41 -11.78
CA MET A 316 3.42 26.73 -13.04
C MET A 316 4.56 27.73 -12.84
N SER A 317 4.31 28.82 -12.12
CA SER A 317 5.32 29.85 -11.83
C SER A 317 6.54 29.25 -11.11
N PHE A 318 6.33 28.33 -10.16
CA PHE A 318 7.41 27.59 -9.53
C PHE A 318 8.26 26.85 -10.57
N THR A 319 7.63 26.16 -11.51
CA THR A 319 8.35 25.40 -12.55
C THR A 319 9.10 26.32 -13.51
N GLU A 320 8.49 27.44 -13.94
CA GLU A 320 9.15 28.42 -14.81
C GLU A 320 10.39 29.04 -14.15
N ASN A 321 10.31 29.31 -12.84
CA ASN A 321 11.44 29.86 -12.08
C ASN A 321 12.60 28.86 -11.90
N HIS A 322 12.40 27.58 -12.18
CA HIS A 322 13.40 26.52 -12.03
C HIS A 322 13.73 25.82 -13.37
N LEU A 323 13.43 26.43 -14.52
CA LEU A 323 13.72 25.83 -15.83
C LEU A 323 15.21 25.45 -15.99
N GLU A 324 16.13 26.30 -15.52
CA GLU A 324 17.57 25.99 -15.56
C GLU A 324 17.92 24.72 -14.77
N ASP A 325 17.34 24.58 -13.58
CA ASP A 325 17.56 23.41 -12.72
C ASP A 325 16.92 22.14 -13.29
N ILE A 326 15.79 22.29 -14.00
CA ILE A 326 15.11 21.21 -14.73
C ILE A 326 15.98 20.75 -15.91
N PHE A 327 16.51 21.68 -16.71
CA PHE A 327 17.43 21.34 -17.81
C PHE A 327 18.72 20.70 -17.30
N ASP A 328 19.33 21.22 -16.22
CA ASP A 328 20.50 20.63 -15.58
C ASP A 328 20.22 19.21 -15.05
N SER A 329 19.07 19.02 -14.38
CA SER A 329 18.66 17.71 -13.87
C SER A 329 18.43 16.70 -14.99
N ALA A 330 17.87 17.14 -16.13
CA ALA A 330 17.66 16.28 -17.30
C ALA A 330 18.96 15.88 -18.00
N ASP A 331 19.89 16.82 -18.17
CA ASP A 331 21.13 16.61 -18.95
C ASP A 331 22.25 15.97 -18.12
N ARG A 332 22.37 16.39 -16.86
CA ARG A 332 23.45 16.00 -15.94
C ARG A 332 22.88 15.54 -14.59
N PRO A 333 22.06 14.47 -14.57
CA PRO A 333 21.33 14.06 -13.37
C PRO A 333 22.22 13.74 -12.17
N LEU A 334 23.46 13.30 -12.39
CA LEU A 334 24.41 12.97 -11.31
C LEU A 334 25.59 13.95 -11.23
N GLU A 335 25.91 14.67 -12.30
CA GLU A 335 27.07 15.55 -12.39
C GLU A 335 26.72 17.04 -12.24
N GLY A 336 25.44 17.40 -12.33
CA GLY A 336 24.93 18.76 -12.21
C GLY A 336 24.65 19.16 -10.76
N LYS A 337 23.74 20.11 -10.59
CA LYS A 337 23.24 20.60 -9.29
C LYS A 337 22.39 19.57 -8.55
N ARG A 338 21.86 18.57 -9.26
CA ARG A 338 20.99 17.50 -8.73
C ARG A 338 19.75 18.03 -8.01
N TRP A 339 19.16 19.09 -8.54
CA TRP A 339 17.97 19.74 -7.96
C TRP A 339 16.80 18.77 -7.73
N TRP A 340 16.62 17.82 -8.64
CA TRP A 340 15.59 16.77 -8.54
C TRP A 340 15.66 15.94 -7.24
N LEU A 341 16.82 15.85 -6.57
CA LEU A 341 16.95 15.17 -5.27
C LEU A 341 16.21 15.88 -4.13
N GLY A 342 15.85 17.15 -4.30
CA GLY A 342 15.09 17.94 -3.32
C GLY A 342 13.59 17.66 -3.31
N ALA A 343 13.07 16.94 -4.30
CA ALA A 343 11.66 16.58 -4.40
C ALA A 343 11.24 15.51 -3.37
N GLU A 344 9.95 15.45 -3.00
CA GLU A 344 9.41 14.36 -2.15
C GLU A 344 9.43 13.01 -2.89
N ASP A 345 9.28 13.04 -4.23
CA ASP A 345 9.37 11.87 -5.12
C ASP A 345 10.48 12.08 -6.19
N PRO A 346 11.76 11.84 -5.84
CA PRO A 346 12.89 12.23 -6.70
C PRO A 346 12.92 11.54 -8.07
N PHE A 347 12.71 10.23 -8.17
CA PHE A 347 12.81 9.52 -9.45
C PHE A 347 11.67 9.87 -10.40
N GLN A 348 10.47 10.05 -9.90
CA GLN A 348 9.36 10.59 -10.69
C GLN A 348 9.67 12.03 -11.13
N CYS A 349 10.17 12.89 -10.23
CA CYS A 349 10.55 14.26 -10.57
C CYS A 349 11.60 14.31 -11.69
N LEU A 350 12.63 13.46 -11.61
CA LEU A 350 13.64 13.33 -12.67
C LEU A 350 13.03 12.88 -14.01
N ALA A 351 12.12 11.91 -13.99
CA ALA A 351 11.43 11.43 -15.19
C ALA A 351 10.66 12.57 -15.89
N VAL A 352 9.94 13.40 -15.11
CA VAL A 352 9.18 14.53 -15.64
C VAL A 352 10.11 15.67 -16.07
N CYS A 353 11.21 15.94 -15.35
CA CYS A 353 12.22 16.92 -15.78
C CYS A 353 12.79 16.57 -17.15
N ILE A 354 13.11 15.29 -17.36
CA ILE A 354 13.56 14.76 -18.65
C ILE A 354 12.53 15.02 -19.75
N ASN A 355 11.27 14.64 -19.52
CA ASN A 355 10.23 14.79 -20.53
C ASN A 355 9.87 16.25 -20.82
N LEU A 356 9.83 17.10 -19.79
CA LEU A 356 9.59 18.54 -19.93
C LEU A 356 10.73 19.22 -20.69
N ALA A 357 11.99 18.85 -20.41
CA ALA A 357 13.15 19.38 -21.13
C ALA A 357 13.10 19.01 -22.63
N GLU A 358 12.75 17.76 -22.95
CA GLU A 358 12.56 17.30 -24.33
C GLU A 358 11.43 18.08 -25.04
N ALA A 359 10.29 18.28 -24.36
CA ALA A 359 9.17 19.04 -24.90
C ALA A 359 9.52 20.52 -25.15
N LEU A 360 10.21 21.17 -24.22
CA LEU A 360 10.60 22.58 -24.34
C LEU A 360 11.71 22.82 -25.39
N ARG A 361 12.51 21.80 -25.71
CA ARG A 361 13.52 21.85 -26.77
C ARG A 361 12.94 21.51 -28.15
N SER A 362 11.72 20.96 -28.21
CA SER A 362 11.01 20.73 -29.46
C SER A 362 10.71 22.05 -30.16
N PRO A 363 10.81 22.15 -31.50
CA PRO A 363 10.37 23.32 -32.26
C PRO A 363 8.90 23.70 -32.01
N SER A 364 8.10 22.70 -31.64
CA SER A 364 6.70 22.86 -31.26
C SER A 364 6.41 21.97 -30.06
N PRO A 365 6.36 22.53 -28.83
CA PRO A 365 6.08 21.77 -27.62
C PRO A 365 4.71 21.08 -27.64
N GLU A 366 3.69 21.68 -28.25
CA GLU A 366 2.34 21.08 -28.35
C GLU A 366 2.32 19.76 -29.14
N THR A 367 3.21 19.61 -30.12
CA THR A 367 3.32 18.39 -30.92
C THR A 367 4.34 17.39 -30.37
N ALA A 368 5.06 17.74 -29.29
CA ALA A 368 6.00 16.84 -28.66
C ALA A 368 5.24 15.64 -28.07
N ILE A 369 5.74 14.43 -28.36
CA ILE A 369 5.13 13.19 -27.86
C ILE A 369 5.60 12.94 -26.43
N SER A 370 4.65 12.88 -25.51
CA SER A 370 4.89 12.49 -24.11
C SER A 370 4.35 11.11 -23.82
N HIS A 371 5.08 10.38 -22.99
CA HIS A 371 4.71 9.08 -22.45
C HIS A 371 4.38 9.16 -20.95
N MET A 372 4.53 10.35 -20.35
CA MET A 372 4.49 10.51 -18.92
C MET A 372 3.05 10.43 -18.40
N PRO A 373 2.75 9.52 -17.47
CA PRO A 373 1.51 9.60 -16.71
C PRO A 373 1.56 10.85 -15.83
N VAL A 374 0.53 11.69 -15.90
CA VAL A 374 0.33 12.83 -14.99
C VAL A 374 -0.69 12.42 -13.94
N HIS A 375 -0.34 12.65 -12.67
CA HIS A 375 -1.11 12.18 -11.52
C HIS A 375 -2.09 13.26 -11.05
N GLN A 376 -3.31 12.86 -10.75
CA GLN A 376 -4.32 13.67 -10.07
C GLN A 376 -4.75 12.95 -8.79
N ASP A 377 -4.48 13.52 -7.63
CA ASP A 377 -4.64 12.87 -6.33
C ASP A 377 -5.83 13.42 -5.56
N GLY A 378 -6.63 12.52 -4.97
CA GLY A 378 -7.74 12.89 -4.09
C GLY A 378 -7.25 13.56 -2.80
N SER A 379 -7.79 14.73 -2.48
CA SER A 379 -7.43 15.50 -1.27
C SER A 379 -8.02 14.88 0.00
N CYS A 380 -7.36 13.83 0.52
CA CYS A 380 -7.84 12.99 1.62
C CYS A 380 -9.15 12.25 1.25
N ASN A 381 -9.05 11.38 0.25
CA ASN A 381 -10.19 10.74 -0.41
C ASN A 381 -11.20 10.06 0.54
N GLY A 382 -10.76 9.42 1.63
CA GLY A 382 -11.67 8.87 2.64
C GLY A 382 -12.62 9.92 3.27
N LEU A 383 -12.14 11.14 3.54
CA LEU A 383 -12.97 12.24 4.04
C LEU A 383 -13.85 12.83 2.93
N GLN A 384 -13.38 12.86 1.67
CA GLN A 384 -14.22 13.26 0.54
C GLN A 384 -15.45 12.35 0.44
N HIS A 385 -15.25 11.04 0.53
CA HIS A 385 -16.34 10.06 0.54
C HIS A 385 -17.28 10.23 1.75
N TYR A 386 -16.76 10.53 2.94
CA TYR A 386 -17.62 10.81 4.11
C TYR A 386 -18.41 12.11 3.99
N ALA A 387 -17.79 13.19 3.51
CA ALA A 387 -18.45 14.48 3.31
C ALA A 387 -19.58 14.35 2.27
N ALA A 388 -19.37 13.57 1.21
CA ALA A 388 -20.40 13.25 0.23
C ALA A 388 -21.54 12.39 0.79
N LEU A 389 -21.24 11.35 1.59
CA LEU A 389 -22.26 10.52 2.25
C LEU A 389 -23.12 11.34 3.22
N GLY A 390 -22.47 12.21 4.02
CA GLY A 390 -23.14 13.01 5.05
C GLY A 390 -23.70 14.34 4.54
N ARG A 391 -23.45 14.71 3.28
CA ARG A 391 -23.73 16.05 2.74
C ARG A 391 -23.22 17.17 3.67
N ASP A 392 -22.02 16.97 4.22
CA ASP A 392 -21.39 17.90 5.17
C ASP A 392 -20.67 19.03 4.41
N LYS A 393 -21.25 20.24 4.45
CA LYS A 393 -20.74 21.40 3.69
C LYS A 393 -19.37 21.88 4.19
N LEU A 394 -19.16 21.94 5.51
CA LEU A 394 -17.87 22.38 6.07
C LEU A 394 -16.78 21.33 5.80
N GLY A 395 -17.13 20.05 5.99
CA GLY A 395 -16.26 18.94 5.62
C GLY A 395 -15.92 18.95 4.14
N ALA A 396 -16.89 19.20 3.26
CA ALA A 396 -16.74 19.28 1.81
C ALA A 396 -15.77 20.39 1.37
N ILE A 397 -15.85 21.58 1.97
CA ILE A 397 -14.90 22.68 1.72
C ILE A 397 -13.49 22.26 2.13
N ALA A 398 -13.33 21.65 3.31
CA ALA A 398 -12.02 21.26 3.85
C ALA A 398 -11.29 20.21 3.00
N VAL A 399 -12.01 19.45 2.19
CA VAL A 399 -11.48 18.36 1.34
C VAL A 399 -11.68 18.60 -0.16
N ASN A 400 -11.85 19.87 -0.54
CA ASN A 400 -11.92 20.33 -1.94
C ASN A 400 -13.09 19.73 -2.75
N LEU A 401 -14.20 19.36 -2.12
CA LEU A 401 -15.45 19.05 -2.84
C LEU A 401 -16.17 20.32 -3.32
N VAL A 402 -15.85 21.48 -2.73
CA VAL A 402 -16.30 22.79 -3.16
C VAL A 402 -15.13 23.53 -3.79
N ALA A 403 -15.39 24.25 -4.89
CA ALA A 403 -14.39 25.06 -5.56
C ALA A 403 -13.79 26.13 -4.63
N GLY A 404 -12.50 26.37 -4.77
CA GLY A 404 -11.77 27.45 -4.10
C GLY A 404 -10.61 27.94 -4.95
N ASP A 405 -10.07 29.12 -4.65
CA ASP A 405 -8.98 29.73 -5.44
C ASP A 405 -7.66 28.96 -5.33
N LYS A 406 -7.44 28.31 -4.18
CA LYS A 406 -6.30 27.45 -3.90
C LYS A 406 -6.77 26.14 -3.25
N PRO A 407 -5.97 25.06 -3.32
CA PRO A 407 -6.29 23.83 -2.63
C PRO A 407 -6.44 24.06 -1.11
N ALA A 408 -7.55 23.60 -0.53
CA ALA A 408 -7.69 23.46 0.90
C ALA A 408 -6.78 22.34 1.41
N ASP A 409 -6.20 22.53 2.59
CA ASP A 409 -5.32 21.57 3.25
C ASP A 409 -5.90 21.18 4.62
N VAL A 410 -6.76 20.16 4.61
CA VAL A 410 -7.40 19.61 5.82
C VAL A 410 -6.39 19.33 6.94
N TYR A 411 -5.18 18.90 6.59
CA TYR A 411 -4.15 18.58 7.59
C TYR A 411 -3.63 19.83 8.31
N SER A 412 -3.43 20.93 7.58
CA SER A 412 -3.04 22.21 8.17
C SER A 412 -4.18 22.81 8.99
N GLY A 413 -5.43 22.67 8.54
CA GLY A 413 -6.61 23.07 9.33
C GLY A 413 -6.71 22.30 10.66
N ILE A 414 -6.53 20.98 10.63
CA ILE A 414 -6.50 20.15 11.85
C ILE A 414 -5.31 20.53 12.74
N ALA A 415 -4.12 20.75 12.17
CA ALA A 415 -2.95 21.17 12.95
C ALA A 415 -3.20 22.50 13.67
N ALA A 416 -3.82 23.47 12.99
CA ALA A 416 -4.21 24.75 13.60
C ALA A 416 -5.21 24.56 14.75
N ARG A 417 -6.22 23.70 14.57
CA ARG A 417 -7.19 23.39 15.63
C ARG A 417 -6.55 22.67 16.83
N VAL A 418 -5.64 21.73 16.57
CA VAL A 418 -4.85 21.07 17.63
C VAL A 418 -4.02 22.09 18.41
N LEU A 419 -3.36 23.01 17.70
CA LEU A 419 -2.56 24.06 18.32
C LEU A 419 -3.41 24.99 19.20
N GLU A 420 -4.61 25.36 18.75
CA GLU A 420 -5.56 26.15 19.55
C GLU A 420 -5.96 25.42 20.85
N ILE A 421 -6.33 24.14 20.76
CA ILE A 421 -6.66 23.34 21.95
C ILE A 421 -5.47 23.26 22.91
N MET A 422 -4.26 23.03 22.38
CA MET A 422 -3.04 22.98 23.18
C MET A 422 -2.69 24.32 23.82
N ARG A 423 -2.90 25.46 23.15
CA ARG A 423 -2.69 26.80 23.74
C ARG A 423 -3.58 27.01 24.97
N ARG A 424 -4.87 26.70 24.83
CA ARG A 424 -5.82 26.77 25.94
C ARG A 424 -5.45 25.83 27.09
N ASP A 425 -4.97 24.63 26.79
CA ASP A 425 -4.53 23.69 27.82
C ASP A 425 -3.22 24.14 28.50
N ALA A 426 -2.32 24.80 27.79
CA ALA A 426 -1.05 25.31 28.30
C ALA A 426 -1.22 26.45 29.34
N GLU A 427 -2.31 27.20 29.24
CA GLU A 427 -2.67 28.28 30.17
C GLU A 427 -3.24 27.76 31.51
N LYS A 428 -3.67 26.50 31.58
CA LYS A 428 -4.21 25.90 32.81
C LYS A 428 -3.11 25.66 33.85
N ASP A 429 -3.53 25.56 35.11
CA ASP A 429 -2.64 25.24 36.23
C ASP A 429 -2.16 23.78 36.14
N PRO A 430 -0.84 23.53 36.01
CA PRO A 430 -0.26 22.18 35.98
C PRO A 430 -0.60 21.29 37.18
N VAL A 431 -0.90 21.87 38.35
CA VAL A 431 -1.25 21.11 39.56
C VAL A 431 -2.62 20.44 39.41
N THR A 432 -3.56 21.11 38.74
CA THR A 432 -4.92 20.60 38.52
C THR A 432 -5.07 19.89 37.18
N GLU A 433 -4.33 20.32 36.15
CA GLU A 433 -4.33 19.72 34.81
C GLU A 433 -2.90 19.35 34.39
N PRO A 434 -2.46 18.10 34.62
CA PRO A 434 -1.10 17.65 34.28
C PRO A 434 -0.76 17.76 32.79
N ASN A 435 -1.75 17.88 31.91
CA ASN A 435 -1.52 18.09 30.49
C ASN A 435 -1.05 19.50 30.14
N ALA A 436 -1.16 20.49 31.03
CA ALA A 436 -0.68 21.84 30.79
C ALA A 436 0.83 21.89 30.48
N LEU A 437 1.64 21.12 31.21
CA LEU A 437 3.09 21.01 30.96
C LEU A 437 3.39 20.37 29.60
N ARG A 438 2.62 19.34 29.23
CA ARG A 438 2.77 18.66 27.93
C ARG A 438 2.37 19.56 26.79
N ALA A 439 1.29 20.32 26.96
CA ALA A 439 0.85 21.31 26.00
C ALA A 439 1.94 22.35 25.75
N ARG A 440 2.51 22.95 26.82
CA ARG A 440 3.64 23.90 26.72
C ARG A 440 4.84 23.33 25.94
N LEU A 441 5.22 22.09 26.22
CA LEU A 441 6.32 21.40 25.52
C LEU A 441 6.05 21.22 24.02
N LEU A 442 4.78 20.99 23.65
CA LEU A 442 4.38 20.59 22.30
C LEU A 442 3.92 21.76 21.41
N LEU A 443 3.70 22.96 21.94
CA LEU A 443 3.20 24.12 21.17
C LEU A 443 3.98 24.36 19.87
N ASN A 444 5.32 24.33 19.95
CA ASN A 444 6.19 24.57 18.79
C ASN A 444 6.41 23.32 17.93
N GLN A 445 5.73 22.21 18.24
CA GLN A 445 5.86 20.94 17.54
C GLN A 445 4.64 20.59 16.69
N VAL A 446 3.51 21.30 16.87
CA VAL A 446 2.31 21.02 16.10
C VAL A 446 2.44 21.61 14.70
N ASP A 447 2.57 20.74 13.71
CA ASP A 447 2.53 21.09 12.30
C ASP A 447 1.78 20.03 11.48
N ARG A 448 1.65 20.30 10.18
CA ARG A 448 1.04 19.40 9.20
C ARG A 448 1.64 17.99 9.25
N LYS A 449 2.98 17.87 9.32
CA LYS A 449 3.69 16.58 9.25
C LYS A 449 3.41 15.72 10.49
N LEU A 450 3.21 16.34 11.66
CA LEU A 450 2.87 15.64 12.90
C LEU A 450 1.49 14.96 12.81
N VAL A 451 0.48 15.67 12.27
CA VAL A 451 -0.92 15.20 12.27
C VAL A 451 -1.33 14.44 11.00
N LYS A 452 -0.67 14.68 9.85
CA LYS A 452 -1.04 14.14 8.52
C LYS A 452 -1.34 12.64 8.55
N GLN A 453 -0.42 11.84 9.11
CA GLN A 453 -0.58 10.38 9.13
C GLN A 453 -1.77 9.93 9.99
N THR A 454 -1.96 10.54 11.15
CA THR A 454 -3.08 10.24 12.06
C THR A 454 -4.40 10.58 11.38
N VAL A 455 -4.55 11.80 10.86
CA VAL A 455 -5.77 12.25 10.16
C VAL A 455 -6.09 11.33 8.97
N MET A 456 -5.10 11.05 8.12
CA MET A 456 -5.27 10.21 6.94
C MET A 456 -5.67 8.78 7.29
N THR A 457 -5.20 8.23 8.42
CA THR A 457 -5.46 6.82 8.76
C THR A 457 -6.63 6.63 9.72
N SER A 458 -7.04 7.66 10.45
CA SER A 458 -8.21 7.62 11.36
C SER A 458 -9.51 7.37 10.60
N VAL A 459 -9.68 7.96 9.42
CA VAL A 459 -10.83 7.69 8.53
C VAL A 459 -10.85 6.26 8.00
N TYR A 460 -9.69 5.60 8.02
CA TYR A 460 -9.52 4.20 7.67
C TYR A 460 -9.48 3.28 8.91
N GLY A 461 -10.02 3.73 10.04
CA GLY A 461 -10.27 2.89 11.22
C GLY A 461 -9.05 2.68 12.12
N VAL A 462 -8.04 3.54 12.04
CA VAL A 462 -6.95 3.55 13.04
C VAL A 462 -7.51 3.84 14.43
N THR A 463 -7.16 2.98 15.38
CA THR A 463 -7.51 3.14 16.80
C THR A 463 -6.61 4.17 17.47
N TYR A 464 -7.02 4.67 18.63
CA TYR A 464 -6.21 5.57 19.47
C TYR A 464 -4.76 5.07 19.68
N VAL A 465 -4.57 3.76 19.90
CA VAL A 465 -3.23 3.17 20.08
C VAL A 465 -2.38 3.34 18.82
N GLY A 466 -2.96 3.09 17.66
CA GLY A 466 -2.28 3.28 16.37
C GLY A 466 -1.96 4.76 16.09
N ALA A 467 -2.90 5.66 16.36
CA ALA A 467 -2.72 7.11 16.23
C ALA A 467 -1.57 7.62 17.13
N ARG A 468 -1.54 7.18 18.40
CA ARG A 468 -0.45 7.46 19.33
C ARG A 468 0.89 6.98 18.79
N ASP A 469 0.97 5.75 18.27
CA ASP A 469 2.23 5.18 17.77
C ASP A 469 2.75 5.91 16.52
N GLN A 470 1.84 6.37 15.65
CA GLN A 470 2.18 7.22 14.50
C GLN A 470 2.77 8.57 14.94
N ILE A 471 2.11 9.24 15.89
CA ILE A 471 2.59 10.50 16.46
C ILE A 471 3.92 10.29 17.20
N LYS A 472 4.05 9.20 17.99
CA LYS A 472 5.29 8.87 18.70
C LYS A 472 6.47 8.78 17.75
N ARG A 473 6.30 8.13 16.60
CA ARG A 473 7.35 8.05 15.57
C ARG A 473 7.73 9.44 15.05
N ARG A 474 6.75 10.31 14.75
CA ARG A 474 7.00 11.68 14.29
C ARG A 474 7.66 12.56 15.33
N LEU A 475 7.34 12.39 16.62
CA LEU A 475 8.04 13.07 17.71
C LEU A 475 9.47 12.56 17.88
N LYS A 476 9.71 11.24 17.70
CA LYS A 476 11.05 10.64 17.76
C LYS A 476 11.96 11.18 16.66
N GLU A 477 11.45 11.32 15.44
CA GLU A 477 12.19 11.89 14.30
C GLU A 477 12.70 13.31 14.56
N ARG A 478 12.06 14.07 15.46
CA ARG A 478 12.45 15.46 15.79
C ARG A 478 13.55 15.55 16.86
N GLY A 479 13.79 14.48 17.62
CA GLY A 479 14.87 14.42 18.62
C GLY A 479 14.73 15.35 19.84
N LEU A 480 13.62 16.06 20.01
CA LEU A 480 13.46 17.06 21.09
C LEU A 480 13.15 16.46 22.47
N ILE A 481 12.47 15.30 22.50
CA ILE A 481 12.14 14.61 23.75
C ILE A 481 13.02 13.35 23.80
N VAL A 482 14.02 13.37 24.67
CA VAL A 482 15.00 12.28 24.81
C VAL A 482 14.43 11.16 25.69
N ASP A 483 13.64 11.49 26.71
CA ASP A 483 13.07 10.51 27.62
C ASP A 483 11.93 9.69 26.97
N GLU A 484 12.04 8.36 27.04
CA GLU A 484 11.08 7.43 26.44
C GLU A 484 9.69 7.46 27.11
N SER A 485 9.62 7.83 28.39
CA SER A 485 8.36 7.92 29.12
C SER A 485 7.63 9.22 28.79
N GLU A 486 8.35 10.34 28.74
CA GLU A 486 7.82 11.64 28.37
C GLU A 486 7.32 11.65 26.94
N ILE A 487 8.07 11.08 25.99
CA ILE A 487 7.63 11.01 24.60
C ILE A 487 6.38 10.16 24.46
N PHE A 488 6.24 9.09 25.25
CA PHE A 488 5.03 8.28 25.25
C PHE A 488 3.82 9.09 25.76
N SER A 489 3.97 9.81 26.87
CA SER A 489 2.90 10.64 27.42
C SER A 489 2.56 11.84 26.53
N ALA A 490 3.55 12.50 25.92
CA ALA A 490 3.36 13.55 24.93
C ALA A 490 2.61 13.03 23.69
N SER A 491 2.93 11.82 23.23
CA SER A 491 2.23 11.17 22.12
C SER A 491 0.78 10.85 22.47
N CYS A 492 0.50 10.40 23.70
CA CYS A 492 -0.86 10.14 24.18
C CYS A 492 -1.71 11.42 24.15
N TYR A 493 -1.19 12.51 24.73
CA TYR A 493 -1.89 13.79 24.75
C TYR A 493 -2.15 14.31 23.32
N THR A 494 -1.11 14.38 22.49
CA THR A 494 -1.21 14.85 21.11
C THR A 494 -2.20 14.03 20.29
N ALA A 495 -2.19 12.70 20.43
CA ALA A 495 -3.12 11.82 19.72
C ALA A 495 -4.58 12.06 20.14
N LYS A 496 -4.81 12.24 21.45
CA LYS A 496 -6.15 12.57 21.97
C LYS A 496 -6.64 13.90 21.40
N THR A 497 -5.81 14.94 21.47
CA THR A 497 -6.14 16.28 20.95
C THR A 497 -6.39 16.26 19.44
N THR A 498 -5.58 15.51 18.68
CA THR A 498 -5.75 15.36 17.22
C THR A 498 -7.08 14.68 16.88
N LEU A 499 -7.45 13.61 17.59
CA LEU A 499 -8.72 12.93 17.37
C LEU A 499 -9.93 13.78 17.80
N THR A 500 -9.79 14.60 18.84
CA THR A 500 -10.80 15.58 19.23
C THR A 500 -11.00 16.61 18.13
N ALA A 501 -9.92 17.24 17.65
CA ALA A 501 -9.99 18.22 16.56
C ALA A 501 -10.62 17.64 15.29
N LEU A 502 -10.26 16.40 14.92
CA LEU A 502 -10.88 15.69 13.80
C LEU A 502 -12.38 15.46 14.00
N GLY A 503 -12.79 15.07 15.22
CA GLY A 503 -14.19 14.84 15.56
C GLY A 503 -15.03 16.12 15.58
N GLU A 504 -14.45 17.26 15.95
CA GLU A 504 -15.10 18.57 15.91
C GLU A 504 -15.26 19.09 14.48
N MET A 505 -14.27 18.85 13.61
CA MET A 505 -14.32 19.33 12.21
C MET A 505 -15.17 18.45 11.29
N PHE A 506 -15.36 17.17 11.61
CA PHE A 506 -16.06 16.19 10.76
C PHE A 506 -17.11 15.41 11.55
N GLU A 507 -18.04 16.11 12.17
CA GLU A 507 -19.07 15.52 13.02
C GLU A 507 -19.98 14.55 12.23
N ALA A 508 -20.42 14.92 11.03
CA ALA A 508 -21.23 14.07 10.16
C ALA A 508 -20.51 12.76 9.81
N ALA A 509 -19.22 12.83 9.46
CA ALA A 509 -18.39 11.65 9.20
C ALA A 509 -18.32 10.73 10.43
N ARG A 510 -18.16 11.32 11.62
CA ARG A 510 -18.16 10.58 12.89
C ARG A 510 -19.52 9.92 13.17
N GLY A 511 -20.62 10.60 12.88
CA GLY A 511 -21.97 10.04 12.97
C GLY A 511 -22.14 8.81 12.09
N ILE A 512 -21.74 8.90 10.81
CA ILE A 512 -21.80 7.78 9.86
C ILE A 512 -20.89 6.62 10.29
N MET A 513 -19.65 6.91 10.72
CA MET A 513 -18.74 5.88 11.26
C MET A 513 -19.35 5.15 12.47
N GLY A 514 -19.99 5.89 13.37
CA GLY A 514 -20.71 5.34 14.53
C GLY A 514 -21.86 4.42 14.10
N TRP A 515 -22.72 4.92 13.21
CA TRP A 515 -23.86 4.17 12.67
C TRP A 515 -23.44 2.87 11.99
N LEU A 516 -22.45 2.92 11.08
CA LEU A 516 -21.88 1.72 10.45
C LEU A 516 -21.38 0.74 11.52
N GLY A 517 -20.60 1.23 12.49
CA GLY A 517 -20.08 0.41 13.59
C GLY A 517 -21.19 -0.29 14.40
N ASP A 518 -22.30 0.39 14.65
CA ASP A 518 -23.41 -0.16 15.42
C ASP A 518 -24.22 -1.17 14.61
N CYS A 519 -24.48 -0.94 13.32
CA CYS A 519 -25.03 -1.94 12.41
C CYS A 519 -24.15 -3.21 12.37
N ALA A 520 -22.84 -3.04 12.24
CA ALA A 520 -21.89 -4.16 12.25
C ALA A 520 -21.89 -4.93 13.58
N LYS A 521 -22.04 -4.24 14.71
CA LYS A 521 -22.16 -4.87 16.03
C LYS A 521 -23.41 -5.73 16.12
N ILE A 522 -24.55 -5.26 15.63
CA ILE A 522 -25.83 -5.99 15.64
C ILE A 522 -25.69 -7.29 14.84
N ILE A 523 -25.23 -7.19 13.58
CA ILE A 523 -25.04 -8.37 12.70
C ILE A 523 -24.05 -9.37 13.32
N ALA A 524 -22.90 -8.88 13.79
CA ALA A 524 -21.86 -9.74 14.32
C ALA A 524 -22.22 -10.40 15.66
N SER A 525 -23.12 -9.81 16.45
CA SER A 525 -23.59 -10.40 17.71
C SER A 525 -24.42 -11.67 17.47
N GLU A 526 -25.09 -11.77 16.32
CA GLU A 526 -25.76 -12.98 15.84
C GLU A 526 -24.79 -14.00 15.20
N ASN A 527 -23.48 -13.82 15.41
CA ASN A 527 -22.42 -14.63 14.82
C ASN A 527 -22.43 -14.65 13.28
N GLN A 528 -22.97 -13.60 12.64
CA GLN A 528 -22.94 -13.41 11.19
C GLN A 528 -21.86 -12.39 10.79
N PRO A 529 -21.14 -12.58 9.67
CA PRO A 529 -20.21 -11.58 9.18
C PRO A 529 -20.97 -10.43 8.53
N VAL A 530 -20.42 -9.22 8.59
CA VAL A 530 -20.95 -8.10 7.81
C VAL A 530 -20.68 -8.36 6.32
N ARG A 531 -21.71 -8.19 5.51
CA ARG A 531 -21.68 -8.35 4.05
C ARG A 531 -22.53 -7.28 3.39
N TRP A 532 -22.09 -6.76 2.26
CA TRP A 532 -22.82 -5.79 1.45
C TRP A 532 -22.44 -5.97 -0.02
N THR A 533 -23.16 -5.31 -0.91
CA THR A 533 -22.83 -5.24 -2.33
C THR A 533 -22.40 -3.81 -2.65
N THR A 534 -21.30 -3.64 -3.38
CA THR A 534 -20.87 -2.30 -3.79
C THR A 534 -21.83 -1.70 -4.82
N PRO A 535 -21.81 -0.38 -5.06
CA PRO A 535 -22.60 0.25 -6.10
C PRO A 535 -22.38 -0.30 -7.53
N LEU A 536 -21.27 -0.99 -7.77
CA LEU A 536 -20.94 -1.71 -9.02
C LEU A 536 -21.26 -3.21 -8.98
N GLY A 537 -21.96 -3.68 -7.94
CA GLY A 537 -22.40 -5.07 -7.85
C GLY A 537 -21.37 -6.04 -7.24
N LEU A 538 -20.18 -5.61 -6.79
CA LEU A 538 -19.23 -6.53 -6.15
C LEU A 538 -19.75 -6.98 -4.76
N PRO A 539 -19.93 -8.28 -4.49
CA PRO A 539 -20.28 -8.74 -3.14
C PRO A 539 -19.04 -8.70 -2.23
N VAL A 540 -19.17 -8.01 -1.11
CA VAL A 540 -18.12 -7.87 -0.09
C VAL A 540 -18.52 -8.61 1.18
N VAL A 541 -17.60 -9.39 1.73
CA VAL A 541 -17.79 -10.11 3.00
C VAL A 541 -16.57 -9.90 3.89
N GLN A 542 -16.77 -9.44 5.13
CA GLN A 542 -15.68 -9.28 6.08
C GLN A 542 -15.17 -10.63 6.61
N PRO A 543 -13.86 -10.93 6.51
CA PRO A 543 -13.31 -12.24 6.84
C PRO A 543 -13.01 -12.41 8.34
N TYR A 544 -13.42 -11.48 9.21
CA TYR A 544 -12.98 -11.44 10.60
C TYR A 544 -13.66 -12.50 11.47
N ARG A 545 -13.07 -13.69 11.48
CA ARG A 545 -13.45 -14.86 12.27
C ARG A 545 -12.32 -15.27 13.20
N LYS A 546 -12.66 -15.95 14.30
CA LYS A 546 -11.64 -16.54 15.17
C LYS A 546 -10.89 -17.60 14.39
N LEU A 547 -9.56 -17.55 14.48
CA LEU A 547 -8.70 -18.55 13.86
C LEU A 547 -8.52 -19.73 14.81
N GLY A 548 -8.92 -20.90 14.34
CA GLY A 548 -8.63 -22.19 14.92
C GLY A 548 -7.25 -22.69 14.48
N ARG A 549 -6.82 -23.78 15.10
CA ARG A 549 -5.59 -24.48 14.75
C ARG A 549 -5.94 -25.79 14.08
N HIS A 550 -5.31 -26.08 12.96
CA HIS A 550 -5.35 -27.36 12.29
C HIS A 550 -3.95 -27.98 12.33
N LEU A 551 -3.82 -29.11 13.01
CA LEU A 551 -2.54 -29.79 13.19
C LEU A 551 -2.35 -30.83 12.10
N ILE A 552 -1.29 -30.69 11.32
CA ILE A 552 -0.94 -31.62 10.26
C ILE A 552 0.37 -32.31 10.62
N LYS A 553 0.30 -33.63 10.83
CA LYS A 553 1.49 -34.45 10.97
C LYS A 553 2.17 -34.59 9.60
N THR A 554 3.40 -34.10 9.50
CA THR A 554 4.26 -34.23 8.33
C THR A 554 5.46 -35.13 8.64
N SER A 555 6.38 -35.30 7.68
CA SER A 555 7.58 -36.12 7.90
C SER A 555 8.59 -35.44 8.83
N LEU A 556 8.74 -34.11 8.74
CA LEU A 556 9.70 -33.36 9.56
C LEU A 556 9.14 -32.96 10.94
N GLN A 557 7.87 -32.53 11.00
CA GLN A 557 7.26 -32.04 12.23
C GLN A 557 5.73 -32.00 12.17
N VAL A 558 5.08 -31.66 13.29
CA VAL A 558 3.65 -31.34 13.29
C VAL A 558 3.49 -29.84 12.98
N LEU A 559 2.95 -29.55 11.80
CA LEU A 559 2.66 -28.17 11.38
C LEU A 559 1.33 -27.72 12.00
N THR A 560 1.33 -26.51 12.55
CA THR A 560 0.10 -25.85 13.02
C THR A 560 -0.34 -24.83 11.98
N LEU A 561 -1.32 -25.17 11.16
CA LEU A 561 -1.94 -24.22 10.23
C LEU A 561 -3.08 -23.47 10.91
N GLN A 562 -3.32 -22.25 10.46
CA GLN A 562 -4.50 -21.49 10.86
C GLN A 562 -5.69 -21.89 9.99
N ARG A 563 -6.84 -22.14 10.62
CA ARG A 563 -8.10 -22.45 9.94
C ARG A 563 -9.19 -21.55 10.47
N GLU A 564 -9.99 -20.96 9.59
CA GLU A 564 -11.15 -20.16 10.01
C GLU A 564 -12.15 -21.04 10.78
N THR A 565 -12.62 -20.53 11.92
CA THR A 565 -13.76 -21.12 12.65
C THR A 565 -15.06 -20.43 12.26
N ASP A 566 -16.19 -21.03 12.62
CA ASP A 566 -17.50 -20.42 12.39
C ASP A 566 -17.81 -19.25 13.35
N LYS A 567 -16.92 -18.95 14.30
CA LYS A 567 -17.10 -17.88 15.28
C LYS A 567 -16.59 -16.54 14.77
N VAL A 568 -17.49 -15.57 14.63
CA VAL A 568 -17.19 -14.20 14.18
C VAL A 568 -16.52 -13.38 15.29
N MET A 569 -15.62 -12.48 14.92
CA MET A 569 -14.96 -11.55 15.83
C MET A 569 -15.72 -10.21 15.89
N VAL A 570 -16.74 -10.11 16.74
CA VAL A 570 -17.63 -8.93 16.87
C VAL A 570 -16.86 -7.61 16.92
N LYS A 571 -15.86 -7.51 17.81
CA LYS A 571 -15.05 -6.28 17.93
C LYS A 571 -14.36 -5.89 16.63
N ARG A 572 -13.79 -6.86 15.89
CA ARG A 572 -13.08 -6.61 14.62
C ARG A 572 -14.07 -6.23 13.52
N GLN A 573 -15.21 -6.92 13.40
CA GLN A 573 -16.27 -6.58 12.44
C GLN A 573 -16.74 -5.13 12.62
N ARG A 574 -17.06 -4.74 13.87
CA ARG A 574 -17.45 -3.38 14.22
C ARG A 574 -16.41 -2.33 13.81
N THR A 575 -15.15 -2.51 14.23
CA THR A 575 -14.11 -1.50 13.98
C THR A 575 -13.66 -1.43 12.53
N ALA A 576 -13.81 -2.52 11.77
CA ALA A 576 -13.34 -2.60 10.40
C ALA A 576 -14.42 -2.31 9.36
N PHE A 577 -15.70 -2.27 9.75
CA PHE A 577 -16.76 -1.98 8.78
C PHE A 577 -16.70 -0.58 8.18
N PRO A 578 -16.62 0.52 8.96
CA PRO A 578 -16.53 1.85 8.38
C PRO A 578 -15.41 2.00 7.34
N PRO A 579 -14.15 1.61 7.62
CA PRO A 579 -13.09 1.77 6.63
C PRO A 579 -13.23 0.84 5.44
N ASN A 580 -13.72 -0.39 5.63
CA ASN A 580 -13.91 -1.30 4.50
C ASN A 580 -15.05 -0.83 3.58
N PHE A 581 -16.08 -0.21 4.14
CA PHE A 581 -17.18 0.35 3.37
C PHE A 581 -16.71 1.54 2.53
N VAL A 582 -15.99 2.50 3.13
CA VAL A 582 -15.41 3.63 2.39
C VAL A 582 -14.42 3.14 1.33
N HIS A 583 -13.57 2.16 1.64
CA HIS A 583 -12.70 1.53 0.64
C HIS A 583 -13.45 0.86 -0.51
N SER A 584 -14.69 0.44 -0.29
CA SER A 584 -15.50 -0.12 -1.38
C SER A 584 -16.12 0.96 -2.26
N LEU A 585 -16.34 2.16 -1.72
CA LEU A 585 -16.80 3.33 -2.47
C LEU A 585 -15.67 3.96 -3.28
N ASP A 586 -14.46 4.06 -2.71
CA ASP A 586 -13.28 4.55 -3.45
C ASP A 586 -12.93 3.65 -4.64
N GLY A 587 -12.94 2.34 -4.44
CA GLY A 587 -12.72 1.37 -5.51
C GLY A 587 -13.81 1.47 -6.57
N SER A 588 -15.07 1.69 -6.17
CA SER A 588 -16.18 1.89 -7.11
C SER A 588 -16.00 3.16 -7.94
N HIS A 589 -15.64 4.29 -7.31
CA HIS A 589 -15.40 5.55 -8.01
C HIS A 589 -14.23 5.44 -9.01
N MET A 590 -13.12 4.79 -8.62
CA MET A 590 -11.99 4.55 -9.51
C MET A 590 -12.39 3.67 -10.69
N MET A 591 -13.16 2.60 -10.46
CA MET A 591 -13.59 1.70 -11.53
C MET A 591 -14.55 2.39 -12.50
N MET A 592 -15.51 3.17 -12.00
CA MET A 592 -16.41 3.99 -12.83
C MET A 592 -15.64 4.98 -13.70
N THR A 593 -14.65 5.65 -13.10
CA THR A 593 -13.80 6.62 -13.80
C THR A 593 -12.94 5.95 -14.86
N ALA A 594 -12.31 4.81 -14.55
CA ALA A 594 -11.48 4.05 -15.49
C ALA A 594 -12.26 3.64 -16.74
N VAL A 595 -13.45 3.06 -16.55
CA VAL A 595 -14.32 2.63 -17.65
C VAL A 595 -14.76 3.83 -18.50
N ALA A 596 -15.15 4.93 -17.87
CA ALA A 596 -15.55 6.15 -18.58
C ALA A 596 -14.40 6.78 -19.37
N CYS A 597 -13.18 6.81 -18.80
CA CYS A 597 -11.97 7.27 -19.47
C CYS A 597 -11.67 6.42 -20.72
N LYS A 598 -11.74 5.09 -20.60
CA LYS A 598 -11.55 4.19 -21.74
C LYS A 598 -12.57 4.45 -22.86
N ARG A 599 -13.84 4.64 -22.51
CA ARG A 599 -14.91 4.97 -23.48
C ARG A 599 -14.67 6.30 -24.18
N ALA A 600 -14.07 7.27 -23.48
CA ALA A 600 -13.63 8.54 -24.04
C ALA A 600 -12.28 8.46 -24.78
N GLY A 601 -11.65 7.27 -24.85
CA GLY A 601 -10.39 7.06 -25.57
C GLY A 601 -9.15 7.51 -24.80
N LEU A 602 -9.19 7.58 -23.47
CA LEU A 602 -8.05 7.93 -22.61
C LEU A 602 -7.35 6.67 -22.10
N ASN A 603 -6.03 6.73 -21.94
CA ASN A 603 -5.30 5.76 -21.15
C ASN A 603 -5.46 6.10 -19.67
N PHE A 604 -5.83 5.11 -18.86
CA PHE A 604 -6.06 5.29 -17.42
C PHE A 604 -5.22 4.29 -16.63
N ALA A 605 -4.58 4.79 -15.58
CA ALA A 605 -4.03 3.98 -14.51
C ALA A 605 -4.45 4.57 -13.16
N GLY A 606 -4.61 3.71 -12.16
CA GLY A 606 -4.98 4.14 -10.82
C GLY A 606 -4.06 3.55 -9.77
N VAL A 607 -3.63 4.38 -8.82
CA VAL A 607 -3.07 3.96 -7.53
C VAL A 607 -4.10 4.32 -6.46
N HIS A 608 -5.14 3.51 -6.36
CA HIS A 608 -6.27 3.74 -5.46
C HIS A 608 -6.93 5.11 -5.69
N ASP A 609 -6.57 6.14 -4.93
CA ASP A 609 -7.07 7.51 -4.97
C ASP A 609 -6.20 8.49 -5.77
N SER A 610 -5.23 7.97 -6.53
CA SER A 610 -4.42 8.71 -7.51
C SER A 610 -4.74 8.24 -8.92
N TYR A 611 -5.26 9.12 -9.79
CA TYR A 611 -5.70 8.80 -11.15
C TYR A 611 -4.74 9.38 -12.18
N TRP A 612 -4.28 8.55 -13.10
CA TRP A 612 -3.20 8.87 -14.01
C TRP A 612 -3.66 8.73 -15.45
N THR A 613 -3.31 9.73 -16.27
CA THR A 613 -3.52 9.71 -17.72
C THR A 613 -2.41 10.49 -18.41
N HIS A 614 -2.43 10.59 -19.75
CA HIS A 614 -1.49 11.42 -20.49
C HIS A 614 -1.71 12.90 -20.20
N ALA A 615 -0.64 13.70 -20.23
CA ALA A 615 -0.72 15.13 -19.92
C ALA A 615 -1.79 15.89 -20.74
N CYS A 616 -1.99 15.52 -22.00
CA CYS A 616 -3.00 16.11 -22.89
C CYS A 616 -4.45 15.79 -22.48
N ASP A 617 -4.65 14.72 -21.72
CA ASP A 617 -5.95 14.15 -21.40
C ASP A 617 -6.44 14.52 -19.99
N VAL A 618 -5.59 15.19 -19.18
CA VAL A 618 -5.86 15.46 -17.76
C VAL A 618 -7.13 16.29 -17.57
N ASP A 619 -7.37 17.31 -18.40
CA ASP A 619 -8.58 18.14 -18.29
C ASP A 619 -9.85 17.31 -18.47
N LEU A 620 -9.85 16.41 -19.45
CA LEU A 620 -10.99 15.52 -19.75
C LEU A 620 -11.16 14.45 -18.67
N MET A 621 -10.06 13.83 -18.21
CA MET A 621 -10.10 12.91 -17.06
C MET A 621 -10.67 13.60 -15.82
N ASN A 622 -10.28 14.84 -15.56
CA ASN A 622 -10.79 15.62 -14.43
C ASN A 622 -12.29 15.90 -14.55
N SER A 623 -12.83 16.16 -15.75
CA SER A 623 -14.29 16.26 -15.94
C SER A 623 -14.97 14.92 -15.61
N ILE A 624 -14.48 13.84 -16.22
CA ILE A 624 -15.05 12.50 -16.07
C ILE A 624 -15.05 12.05 -14.60
N LEU A 625 -13.94 12.25 -13.87
CA LEU A 625 -13.85 11.80 -12.48
C LEU A 625 -14.82 12.56 -11.57
N ARG A 626 -15.07 13.85 -11.82
CA ARG A 626 -16.02 14.67 -11.07
C ARG A 626 -17.45 14.22 -11.36
N GLU A 627 -17.78 14.03 -12.63
CA GLU A 627 -19.08 13.51 -13.07
C GLU A 627 -19.38 12.13 -12.47
N LYS A 628 -18.41 11.20 -12.49
CA LYS A 628 -18.59 9.86 -11.93
C LYS A 628 -18.68 9.85 -10.41
N PHE A 629 -18.03 10.81 -9.73
CA PHE A 629 -18.22 10.99 -8.28
C PHE A 629 -19.64 11.45 -7.96
N VAL A 630 -20.16 12.44 -8.69
CA VAL A 630 -21.54 12.91 -8.51
C VAL A 630 -22.53 11.80 -8.83
N GLU A 631 -22.35 11.08 -9.93
CA GLU A 631 -23.20 9.94 -10.31
C GLU A 631 -23.23 8.83 -9.23
N LEU A 632 -22.07 8.53 -8.63
CA LEU A 632 -21.98 7.55 -7.54
C LEU A 632 -22.85 7.97 -6.34
N TYR A 633 -22.79 9.25 -5.97
CA TYR A 633 -23.41 9.79 -4.76
C TYR A 633 -24.82 10.37 -4.95
N ASP A 634 -25.29 10.46 -6.19
CA ASP A 634 -26.71 10.69 -6.51
C ASP A 634 -27.56 9.46 -6.14
N LYS A 635 -26.93 8.28 -6.08
CA LYS A 635 -27.56 7.06 -5.55
C LYS A 635 -27.75 7.16 -4.03
N PRO A 636 -28.85 6.61 -3.47
CA PRO A 636 -29.09 6.61 -2.02
C PRO A 636 -28.27 5.49 -1.34
N ILE A 637 -26.94 5.69 -1.25
CA ILE A 637 -25.98 4.65 -0.84
C ILE A 637 -26.26 4.09 0.57
N LEU A 638 -26.52 4.97 1.55
CA LEU A 638 -26.74 4.54 2.94
C LEU A 638 -28.11 3.88 3.10
N GLU A 639 -29.12 4.36 2.39
CA GLU A 639 -30.46 3.76 2.34
C GLU A 639 -30.38 2.36 1.72
N ASN A 640 -29.76 2.22 0.55
CA ASN A 640 -29.57 0.93 -0.12
C ASN A 640 -28.83 -0.07 0.78
N LEU A 641 -27.84 0.40 1.54
CA LEU A 641 -27.12 -0.42 2.51
C LEU A 641 -28.04 -0.89 3.65
N LEU A 642 -28.84 0.02 4.22
CA LEU A 642 -29.79 -0.28 5.29
C LEU A 642 -30.87 -1.25 4.82
N GLU A 643 -31.46 -1.01 3.65
CA GLU A 643 -32.43 -1.92 3.01
C GLU A 643 -31.81 -3.30 2.77
N GLY A 644 -30.58 -3.35 2.25
CA GLY A 644 -29.85 -4.60 2.06
C GLY A 644 -29.61 -5.37 3.36
N PHE A 645 -29.36 -4.67 4.47
CA PHE A 645 -29.28 -5.27 5.80
C PHE A 645 -30.63 -5.78 6.31
N GLN A 646 -31.71 -4.99 6.16
CA GLN A 646 -33.05 -5.39 6.56
C GLN A 646 -33.54 -6.63 5.77
N GLN A 647 -33.26 -6.69 4.46
CA GLN A 647 -33.56 -7.86 3.63
C GLN A 647 -32.72 -9.08 4.02
N SER A 648 -31.42 -8.87 4.28
CA SER A 648 -30.50 -9.97 4.65
C SER A 648 -30.74 -10.50 6.06
N PHE A 649 -31.29 -9.67 6.95
CA PHE A 649 -31.46 -9.93 8.38
C PHE A 649 -32.83 -9.43 8.88
N PRO A 650 -33.96 -9.99 8.40
CA PRO A 650 -35.31 -9.46 8.66
C PRO A 650 -35.77 -9.54 10.12
N LYS A 651 -35.04 -10.28 10.96
CA LYS A 651 -35.29 -10.38 12.41
C LYS A 651 -34.52 -9.35 13.23
N LEU A 652 -33.60 -8.61 12.63
CA LEU A 652 -32.77 -7.62 13.32
C LEU A 652 -33.31 -6.22 13.11
N SER A 653 -33.27 -5.41 14.16
CA SER A 653 -33.58 -3.99 14.10
C SER A 653 -32.28 -3.19 14.01
N PHE A 654 -32.26 -2.21 13.10
CA PHE A 654 -31.09 -1.38 12.82
C PHE A 654 -31.36 0.07 13.24
N PRO A 655 -30.34 0.81 13.69
CA PRO A 655 -30.51 2.23 14.01
C PRO A 655 -30.93 3.04 12.77
N PRO A 656 -31.70 4.12 12.95
CA PRO A 656 -32.05 5.01 11.84
C PRO A 656 -30.82 5.62 11.20
N LEU A 657 -30.95 6.04 9.95
CA LEU A 657 -29.87 6.73 9.22
C LEU A 657 -29.47 8.03 9.95
N PRO A 658 -28.18 8.38 9.97
CA PRO A 658 -27.73 9.69 10.43
C PRO A 658 -28.36 10.82 9.59
N GLU A 659 -28.58 11.97 10.22
CA GLU A 659 -29.02 13.17 9.51
C GLU A 659 -27.96 13.59 8.47
N ARG A 660 -28.44 14.05 7.31
CA ARG A 660 -27.61 14.60 6.24
C ARG A 660 -27.61 16.12 6.33
N GLY A 661 -26.48 16.73 6.02
CA GLY A 661 -26.38 18.17 5.84
C GLY A 661 -26.95 18.65 4.51
N ASP A 662 -26.58 19.88 4.14
CA ASP A 662 -27.11 20.64 3.02
C ASP A 662 -26.13 20.79 1.84
N PHE A 663 -25.01 20.07 1.84
CA PHE A 663 -24.03 20.13 0.75
C PHE A 663 -24.62 19.69 -0.59
N ASN A 664 -24.52 20.56 -1.59
CA ASN A 664 -24.92 20.26 -2.96
C ASN A 664 -23.80 19.51 -3.69
N LEU A 665 -24.00 18.23 -3.99
CA LEU A 665 -23.01 17.42 -4.71
C LEU A 665 -22.63 17.99 -6.07
N LYS A 666 -23.51 18.77 -6.73
CA LYS A 666 -23.19 19.35 -8.04
C LYS A 666 -22.02 20.33 -7.98
N ASP A 667 -21.73 20.91 -6.81
CA ASP A 667 -20.59 21.81 -6.60
C ASP A 667 -19.24 21.11 -6.86
N VAL A 668 -19.20 19.76 -6.81
CA VAL A 668 -18.01 18.97 -7.14
C VAL A 668 -17.62 19.11 -8.61
N ILE A 669 -18.60 19.31 -9.50
CA ILE A 669 -18.35 19.46 -10.95
C ILE A 669 -17.44 20.65 -11.22
N ASP A 670 -17.55 21.72 -10.45
CA ASP A 670 -16.77 22.94 -10.64
C ASP A 670 -15.52 23.01 -9.76
N SER A 671 -15.24 21.98 -8.94
CA SER A 671 -14.10 22.00 -8.01
C SER A 671 -12.77 21.59 -8.68
N PRO A 672 -11.85 22.53 -8.96
CA PRO A 672 -10.60 22.24 -9.67
C PRO A 672 -9.58 21.46 -8.81
N TYR A 673 -9.75 21.47 -7.48
CA TYR A 673 -8.83 20.85 -6.53
C TYR A 673 -9.39 19.59 -5.86
N PHE A 674 -10.54 19.08 -6.32
CA PHE A 674 -11.09 17.81 -5.84
C PHE A 674 -10.08 16.66 -5.99
N PHE A 675 -9.53 16.53 -7.19
CA PHE A 675 -8.34 15.73 -7.52
C PHE A 675 -7.35 16.69 -8.21
N ASN A 676 -6.09 16.79 -7.73
CA ASN A 676 -5.14 17.80 -8.22
C ASN A 676 -3.66 17.46 -8.02
#